data_AF-A0A958IR95-F1
#
_entry.id   AF-A0A958IR95-F1
#
_cell.length_a   1.000
_cell.length_b   1.000
_cell.length_c   1.000
_cell.angle_alpha   90.00
_cell.angle_beta   90.00
_cell.angle_gamma   90.00
#
_symmetry.space_group_name_H-M   'P 1'
#
loop_
_entity.id
_entity.type
_entity.pdbx_description
1 polymer ?
#
loop_
_entity_poly.entity_id
_entity_poly.type
_entity_poly.pdbx_seq_one_letter_code
_entity_poly.pdbx_strand_id
1 'polypeptide(L)'
;MLQWFRKQPTNSQASNNGGDLHIALTRKLIDFLSSQISAPKRATSIMSQIARFKELPPTYQEKELPGLYLKIEQYLVDEDQMQKFTKAQLRKTVKYRYEPLMELENFSIIFEGEKQQELLLSQLLLKNLILRANSVVENEHEATFAAITEWIFQLPDIDSLKTPFNLNEPIPTTPGQWINLLVKISQKLYYHLEDILGEAEAASLFEKSYREIAETYRPLETFYVVVQLMPDKLLDENKIGLLTGEQIRNVFLNKVSHLQKINDELSETNGELKDTQSELIIAQDTAMESVKLFHSVLNTVEEGIVTADAKGKIILVNEQILKIFGYEEEELAGKSIEVLMPEKYREQHRKGMERYFDTQESRAIGQRLILEGMRKDKSVFPLELQITETRISDRIFFTAAMHDISQSVKNETELKKLSDDLRRSEQKYRSLIDTVQDIIFTLSLDGNFISLNPAFDKTTEWRRDEWLGKPFTQIVHPDDSLNALKLFQLVLQNETPPPAELRIRQKSDQYITGEFNIVPQIQNGKMIGAMGIARIVAHPRQEEAGHKLDEKRYVKFLESSSDAILLYQDGKLVFANAPAAALLGAEAPQQLLNKSLLDIVHPDFHNLAKSRVVKLLKENVELPEAPEKLLQINGETVSALVSAFPVVYHHKPAIQYLLRPETVPAPEAPVPDMFESLFAGLFDHAPDALLVIDSTGKILEVNPAAAQLYGLDRDEMVGKRYLQRVPHPLRDSVAQNITLLTRGSIDSCESINTGPEGRQFPVKIWGRQISFFDEEAIMLTIRDISRAKKAQEEQERQSDTVSGLETRLN
;
A
#
# COMPACT_ATOMS: atom_id res chain seq x y z
N MET A 1 -3.44 -51.87 38.55
CA MET A 1 -4.80 -52.27 38.11
C MET A 1 -4.88 -52.76 36.64
N LEU A 2 -3.77 -52.97 35.92
CA LEU A 2 -3.77 -53.45 34.53
C LEU A 2 -3.35 -54.93 34.34
N GLN A 3 -3.46 -55.76 35.38
CA GLN A 3 -3.15 -57.21 35.32
C GLN A 3 -4.37 -58.13 35.55
N TRP A 4 -5.58 -57.58 35.64
CA TRP A 4 -6.78 -58.37 35.98
C TRP A 4 -7.47 -59.00 34.76
N PHE A 5 -7.30 -58.43 33.55
CA PHE A 5 -7.95 -58.89 32.32
C PHE A 5 -7.23 -60.03 31.57
N ARG A 6 -6.05 -60.47 32.02
CA ARG A 6 -5.35 -61.64 31.44
C ARG A 6 -5.44 -62.88 32.33
N LYS A 7 -6.63 -63.47 32.40
CA LYS A 7 -6.85 -64.90 32.70
C LYS A 7 -8.21 -65.35 32.17
N GLN A 8 -8.23 -65.95 30.98
CA GLN A 8 -9.31 -66.90 30.66
C GLN A 8 -9.21 -68.07 31.65
N PRO A 9 -10.33 -68.55 32.23
CA PRO A 9 -10.36 -69.84 32.89
C PRO A 9 -10.29 -70.94 31.83
N THR A 10 -9.13 -71.60 31.72
CA THR A 10 -8.99 -72.84 30.93
C THR A 10 -9.74 -73.98 31.61
N ASN A 11 -11.07 -74.00 31.47
CA ASN A 11 -11.94 -75.03 32.06
C ASN A 11 -12.45 -75.99 30.98
N SER A 12 -11.52 -76.65 30.30
CA SER A 12 -11.83 -77.80 29.47
C SER A 12 -12.40 -78.93 30.33
N GLN A 13 -13.42 -79.63 29.82
CA GLN A 13 -14.15 -80.75 30.45
C GLN A 13 -15.27 -80.38 31.44
N ALA A 14 -16.33 -79.76 30.93
CA ALA A 14 -17.65 -79.73 31.57
C ALA A 14 -18.84 -79.90 30.59
N SER A 15 -18.79 -80.92 29.72
CA SER A 15 -19.94 -81.55 29.01
C SER A 15 -20.85 -80.72 28.07
N ASN A 16 -21.65 -81.42 27.26
CA ASN A 16 -22.68 -80.83 26.38
C ASN A 16 -23.97 -80.41 27.15
N ASN A 17 -23.85 -79.98 28.41
CA ASN A 17 -24.99 -79.88 29.35
C ASN A 17 -25.29 -78.45 29.82
N GLY A 18 -24.73 -77.41 29.17
CA GLY A 18 -24.89 -76.01 29.58
C GLY A 18 -26.37 -75.57 29.66
N GLY A 19 -27.12 -75.78 28.57
CA GLY A 19 -28.55 -75.44 28.52
C GLY A 19 -29.38 -76.16 29.58
N ASP A 20 -29.11 -77.44 29.86
CA ASP A 20 -29.82 -78.17 30.93
C ASP A 20 -29.64 -77.51 32.31
N LEU A 21 -28.48 -76.89 32.56
CA LEU A 21 -28.23 -76.12 33.78
C LEU A 21 -29.00 -74.79 33.79
N HIS A 22 -28.96 -74.03 32.70
CA HIS A 22 -29.70 -72.76 32.56
C HIS A 22 -31.22 -72.96 32.65
N ILE A 23 -31.77 -73.97 31.99
CA ILE A 23 -33.18 -74.40 32.08
C ILE A 23 -33.55 -74.77 33.54
N ALA A 24 -32.71 -75.58 34.20
CA ALA A 24 -32.97 -76.01 35.58
C ALA A 24 -32.89 -74.85 36.59
N LEU A 25 -31.97 -73.90 36.40
CA LEU A 25 -31.85 -72.69 37.22
C LEU A 25 -32.99 -71.70 36.95
N THR A 26 -33.41 -71.53 35.69
CA THR A 26 -34.55 -70.71 35.28
C THR A 26 -35.83 -71.11 36.03
N ARG A 27 -36.14 -72.41 36.07
CA ARG A 27 -37.31 -72.93 36.82
C ARG A 27 -37.18 -72.69 38.33
N LYS A 28 -36.00 -72.97 38.92
CA LYS A 28 -35.72 -72.72 40.34
C LYS A 28 -35.79 -71.24 40.73
N LEU A 29 -35.46 -70.32 39.82
CA LEU A 29 -35.59 -68.88 40.02
C LEU A 29 -37.07 -68.47 40.05
N ILE A 30 -37.87 -68.91 39.08
CA ILE A 30 -39.31 -68.62 39.05
C ILE A 30 -40.05 -69.25 40.24
N ASP A 31 -39.69 -70.46 40.68
CA ASP A 31 -40.23 -71.05 41.91
C ASP A 31 -39.84 -70.24 43.17
N PHE A 32 -38.59 -69.79 43.26
CA PHE A 32 -38.15 -68.92 44.35
C PHE A 32 -38.91 -67.59 44.38
N LEU A 33 -39.02 -66.88 43.26
CA LEU A 33 -39.75 -65.62 43.16
C LEU A 33 -41.25 -65.81 43.46
N SER A 34 -41.86 -66.87 42.91
CA SER A 34 -43.26 -67.21 43.18
C SER A 34 -43.51 -67.51 44.66
N SER A 35 -42.54 -68.07 45.39
CA SER A 35 -42.64 -68.30 46.85
C SER A 35 -42.46 -67.04 47.71
N GLN A 36 -41.99 -65.92 47.13
CA GLN A 36 -41.91 -64.65 47.85
C GLN A 36 -43.24 -63.89 47.89
N ILE A 37 -44.15 -64.15 46.95
CA ILE A 37 -45.47 -63.52 46.85
C ILE A 37 -46.30 -63.85 48.10
N SER A 38 -46.73 -62.82 48.84
CA SER A 38 -47.41 -62.95 50.13
C SER A 38 -48.87 -63.38 50.01
N ALA A 39 -49.53 -63.02 48.91
CA ALA A 39 -50.93 -63.35 48.66
C ALA A 39 -51.17 -63.88 47.23
N PRO A 40 -50.71 -65.10 46.88
CA PRO A 40 -50.83 -65.64 45.51
C PRO A 40 -52.28 -65.69 44.98
N LYS A 41 -53.28 -65.85 45.86
CA LYS A 41 -54.70 -65.81 45.50
C LYS A 41 -55.23 -64.41 45.12
N ARG A 42 -54.47 -63.34 45.39
CA ARG A 42 -54.74 -61.96 44.97
C ARG A 42 -53.88 -61.55 43.76
N ALA A 43 -52.66 -62.08 43.65
CA ALA A 43 -51.74 -61.88 42.52
C ALA A 43 -52.15 -62.65 41.23
N THR A 44 -53.45 -62.74 40.91
CA THR A 44 -53.99 -63.66 39.89
C THR A 44 -53.39 -63.46 38.50
N SER A 45 -53.15 -62.21 38.08
CA SER A 45 -52.48 -61.87 36.81
C SER A 45 -51.10 -62.51 36.72
N ILE A 46 -50.23 -62.27 37.70
CA ILE A 46 -48.84 -62.75 37.68
C ILE A 46 -48.75 -64.25 37.94
N MET A 47 -49.61 -64.80 38.80
CA MET A 47 -49.70 -66.26 38.97
C MET A 47 -50.12 -66.97 37.66
N SER A 48 -50.98 -66.34 36.83
CA SER A 48 -51.32 -66.88 35.51
C SER A 48 -50.15 -66.80 34.52
N GLN A 49 -49.33 -65.73 34.58
CA GLN A 49 -48.13 -65.59 33.75
C GLN A 49 -47.05 -66.62 34.15
N ILE A 50 -46.85 -66.83 35.46
CA ILE A 50 -45.96 -67.87 36.02
C ILE A 50 -46.41 -69.27 35.60
N ALA A 51 -47.72 -69.54 35.60
CA ALA A 51 -48.27 -70.83 35.14
C ALA A 51 -48.00 -71.03 33.64
N ARG A 52 -48.40 -70.07 32.80
CA ARG A 52 -48.18 -70.11 31.34
C ARG A 52 -46.70 -70.26 30.98
N PHE A 53 -45.81 -69.58 31.70
CA PHE A 53 -44.36 -69.70 31.49
C PHE A 53 -43.85 -71.13 31.77
N LYS A 54 -44.36 -71.80 32.81
CA LYS A 54 -43.98 -73.18 33.14
C LYS A 54 -44.41 -74.20 32.08
N GLU A 55 -45.44 -73.88 31.29
CA GLU A 55 -45.93 -74.68 30.16
C GLU A 55 -45.12 -74.47 28.86
N LEU A 56 -44.29 -73.43 28.77
CA LEU A 56 -43.45 -73.18 27.59
C LEU A 56 -42.36 -74.25 27.40
N PRO A 57 -41.96 -74.57 26.15
CA PRO A 57 -40.77 -75.37 25.90
C PRO A 57 -39.51 -74.68 26.45
N PRO A 58 -38.46 -75.42 26.87
CA PRO A 58 -37.34 -74.85 27.61
C PRO A 58 -36.61 -73.69 26.90
N THR A 59 -36.45 -73.76 25.58
CA THR A 59 -35.85 -72.71 24.74
C THR A 59 -36.63 -71.39 24.76
N TYR A 60 -37.96 -71.45 24.94
CA TYR A 60 -38.80 -70.26 25.13
C TYR A 60 -38.79 -69.78 26.58
N GLN A 61 -38.54 -70.67 27.56
CA GLN A 61 -38.40 -70.26 28.97
C GLN A 61 -37.18 -69.36 29.16
N GLU A 62 -36.06 -69.61 28.46
CA GLU A 62 -34.89 -68.73 28.49
C GLU A 62 -35.16 -67.36 27.84
N LYS A 63 -35.88 -67.33 26.69
CA LYS A 63 -36.23 -66.06 26.03
C LYS A 63 -37.21 -65.20 26.84
N GLU A 64 -38.22 -65.80 27.44
CA GLU A 64 -39.27 -65.08 28.20
C GLU A 64 -38.85 -64.72 29.63
N LEU A 65 -37.77 -65.33 30.17
CA LEU A 65 -37.32 -65.13 31.54
C LEU A 65 -37.07 -63.65 31.91
N PRO A 66 -36.40 -62.81 31.11
CA PRO A 66 -36.14 -61.41 31.48
C PRO A 66 -37.43 -60.60 31.67
N GLY A 67 -38.40 -60.80 30.76
CA GLY A 67 -39.68 -60.10 30.78
C GLY A 67 -40.60 -60.57 31.91
N LEU A 68 -40.60 -61.87 32.24
CA LEU A 68 -41.32 -62.39 33.39
C LEU A 68 -40.65 -61.97 34.71
N TYR A 69 -39.33 -62.02 34.79
CA TYR A 69 -38.58 -61.57 35.96
C TYR A 69 -38.91 -60.12 36.32
N LEU A 70 -38.87 -59.20 35.35
CA LEU A 70 -39.16 -57.78 35.60
C LEU A 70 -40.59 -57.54 36.09
N LYS A 71 -41.57 -58.31 35.58
CA LYS A 71 -42.97 -58.24 36.04
C LYS A 71 -43.15 -58.76 37.47
N ILE A 72 -42.41 -59.79 37.87
CA ILE A 72 -42.44 -60.30 39.25
C ILE A 72 -41.64 -59.40 40.20
N GLU A 73 -40.50 -58.84 39.76
CA GLU A 73 -39.73 -57.83 40.52
C GLU A 73 -40.59 -56.61 40.83
N GLN A 74 -41.23 -56.02 39.81
CA GLN A 74 -42.13 -54.88 39.97
C GLN A 74 -43.22 -55.19 41.00
N TYR A 75 -43.89 -56.34 40.89
CA TYR A 75 -44.92 -56.73 41.86
C TYR A 75 -44.38 -56.93 43.28
N LEU A 76 -43.24 -57.60 43.46
CA LEU A 76 -42.67 -57.88 44.78
C LEU A 76 -42.15 -56.63 45.51
N VAL A 77 -41.83 -55.57 44.76
CA VAL A 77 -41.39 -54.27 45.31
C VAL A 77 -42.57 -53.32 45.50
N ASP A 78 -43.45 -53.18 44.50
CA ASP A 78 -44.46 -52.13 44.45
C ASP A 78 -45.85 -52.59 44.95
N GLU A 79 -46.30 -53.80 44.59
CA GLU A 79 -47.70 -54.24 44.75
C GLU A 79 -47.94 -55.33 45.82
N ASP A 80 -46.94 -56.12 46.20
CA ASP A 80 -47.10 -57.20 47.18
C ASP A 80 -47.37 -56.63 48.58
N GLN A 81 -48.35 -57.21 49.28
CA GLN A 81 -48.89 -56.67 50.54
C GLN A 81 -47.87 -56.54 51.69
N MET A 82 -46.67 -57.12 51.55
CA MET A 82 -45.61 -57.05 52.56
C MET A 82 -44.34 -56.32 52.07
N GLN A 83 -44.26 -55.91 50.80
CA GLN A 83 -43.12 -55.21 50.16
C GLN A 83 -41.74 -55.67 50.68
N LYS A 84 -41.50 -56.99 50.70
CA LYS A 84 -40.42 -57.65 51.47
C LYS A 84 -39.00 -57.30 51.01
N PHE A 85 -38.85 -56.73 49.82
CA PHE A 85 -37.57 -56.48 49.18
C PHE A 85 -37.57 -55.11 48.51
N THR A 86 -36.46 -54.38 48.64
CA THR A 86 -36.16 -53.34 47.66
C THR A 86 -35.63 -53.96 46.36
N LYS A 87 -35.82 -53.27 45.24
CA LYS A 87 -35.30 -53.63 43.90
C LYS A 87 -33.82 -54.06 43.95
N ALA A 88 -32.99 -53.28 44.64
CA ALA A 88 -31.56 -53.58 44.82
C ALA A 88 -31.30 -54.85 45.65
N GLN A 89 -32.06 -55.11 46.72
CA GLN A 89 -31.94 -56.33 47.52
C GLN A 89 -32.35 -57.58 46.73
N LEU A 90 -33.44 -57.50 45.96
CA LEU A 90 -33.91 -58.61 45.14
C LEU A 90 -32.90 -58.93 44.04
N ARG A 91 -32.46 -57.93 43.26
CA ARG A 91 -31.46 -58.11 42.20
C ARG A 91 -30.14 -58.67 42.74
N LYS A 92 -29.63 -58.16 43.87
CA LYS A 92 -28.41 -58.68 44.50
C LYS A 92 -28.56 -60.12 44.98
N THR A 93 -29.72 -60.48 45.54
CA THR A 93 -30.02 -61.85 45.97
C THR A 93 -30.07 -62.80 44.79
N VAL A 94 -30.67 -62.38 43.66
CA VAL A 94 -30.79 -63.20 42.46
C VAL A 94 -29.45 -63.34 41.73
N LYS A 95 -28.70 -62.24 41.51
CA LYS A 95 -27.36 -62.26 40.90
C LYS A 95 -26.38 -63.15 41.68
N TYR A 96 -26.48 -63.22 43.00
CA TYR A 96 -25.64 -64.11 43.82
C TYR A 96 -26.12 -65.57 43.83
N ARG A 97 -27.44 -65.81 43.92
CA ARG A 97 -28.01 -67.16 44.09
C ARG A 97 -28.15 -67.95 42.77
N TYR A 98 -28.23 -67.25 41.66
CA TYR A 98 -28.43 -67.81 40.32
C TYR A 98 -27.39 -67.25 39.33
N GLU A 99 -26.16 -67.10 39.80
CA GLU A 99 -25.05 -66.48 39.05
C GLU A 99 -24.83 -67.05 37.63
N PRO A 100 -24.96 -68.37 37.36
CA PRO A 100 -24.84 -68.88 35.98
C PRO A 100 -25.94 -68.40 35.01
N LEU A 101 -27.07 -67.87 35.50
CA LEU A 101 -28.05 -67.21 34.61
C LEU A 101 -27.55 -65.85 34.10
N MET A 102 -26.49 -65.27 34.68
CA MET A 102 -25.86 -64.05 34.17
C MET A 102 -25.08 -64.29 32.87
N GLU A 103 -24.83 -65.54 32.49
CA GLU A 103 -24.27 -65.93 31.18
C GLU A 103 -25.28 -65.71 30.04
N LEU A 104 -26.59 -65.65 30.35
CA LEU A 104 -27.64 -65.38 29.36
C LEU A 104 -27.64 -63.88 29.03
N GLU A 105 -27.13 -63.52 27.84
CA GLU A 105 -26.98 -62.14 27.32
C GLU A 105 -28.16 -61.25 27.70
N ASN A 106 -29.38 -61.64 27.31
CA ASN A 106 -30.62 -60.89 27.51
C ASN A 106 -31.06 -60.78 28.99
N PHE A 107 -30.69 -61.72 29.85
CA PHE A 107 -31.05 -61.69 31.27
C PHE A 107 -30.07 -60.85 32.08
N SER A 108 -28.78 -60.90 31.74
CA SER A 108 -27.70 -60.17 32.42
C SER A 108 -27.95 -58.66 32.50
N ILE A 109 -28.52 -58.07 31.44
CA ILE A 109 -28.86 -56.63 31.33
C ILE A 109 -29.55 -56.10 32.59
N ILE A 110 -30.49 -56.86 33.16
CA ILE A 110 -31.30 -56.45 34.33
C ILE A 110 -30.43 -56.21 35.58
N PHE A 111 -29.26 -56.83 35.66
CA PHE A 111 -28.39 -56.85 36.83
C PHE A 111 -27.13 -55.99 36.69
N GLU A 112 -26.99 -55.26 35.58
CA GLU A 112 -25.91 -54.30 35.35
C GLU A 112 -26.23 -52.88 35.82
N GLY A 113 -25.18 -52.06 35.98
CA GLY A 113 -25.32 -50.64 36.34
C GLY A 113 -25.87 -49.79 35.21
N GLU A 114 -26.60 -48.71 35.53
CA GLU A 114 -27.43 -47.94 34.59
C GLU A 114 -26.77 -47.65 33.24
N LYS A 115 -25.56 -47.06 33.22
CA LYS A 115 -24.84 -46.72 31.98
C LYS A 115 -24.46 -47.94 31.13
N GLN A 116 -24.30 -49.11 31.74
CA GLN A 116 -24.08 -50.38 31.04
C GLN A 116 -25.42 -50.99 30.57
N GLN A 117 -26.51 -50.84 31.31
CA GLN A 117 -27.85 -51.21 30.83
C GLN A 117 -28.24 -50.39 29.59
N GLU A 118 -28.02 -49.07 29.63
CA GLU A 118 -28.31 -48.18 28.51
C GLU A 118 -27.53 -48.61 27.25
N LEU A 119 -26.23 -48.93 27.40
CA LEU A 119 -25.40 -49.43 26.31
C LEU A 119 -25.89 -50.79 25.76
N LEU A 120 -26.18 -51.75 26.64
CA LEU A 120 -26.65 -53.09 26.24
C LEU A 120 -28.04 -53.06 25.58
N LEU A 121 -28.96 -52.22 26.07
CA LEU A 121 -30.26 -51.99 25.45
C LEU A 121 -30.11 -51.32 24.06
N SER A 122 -29.14 -50.42 23.92
CA SER A 122 -28.83 -49.76 22.65
C SER A 122 -28.30 -50.75 21.61
N GLN A 123 -27.36 -51.60 22.02
CA GLN A 123 -26.81 -52.68 21.20
C GLN A 123 -27.89 -53.69 20.81
N LEU A 124 -28.76 -54.09 21.75
CA LEU A 124 -29.84 -55.05 21.49
C LEU A 124 -30.87 -54.54 20.46
N LEU A 125 -31.21 -53.23 20.47
CA LEU A 125 -32.12 -52.65 19.47
C LEU A 125 -31.52 -52.72 18.06
N LEU A 126 -30.26 -52.31 17.91
CA LEU A 126 -29.56 -52.32 16.63
C LEU A 126 -29.32 -53.75 16.14
N LYS A 127 -28.93 -54.68 17.02
CA LYS A 127 -28.80 -56.12 16.75
C LYS A 127 -30.10 -56.71 16.20
N ASN A 128 -31.23 -56.46 16.87
CA ASN A 128 -32.55 -56.93 16.42
C ASN A 128 -32.98 -56.30 15.09
N LEU A 129 -32.73 -55.01 14.90
CA LEU A 129 -33.03 -54.28 13.66
C LEU A 129 -32.26 -54.83 12.47
N ILE A 130 -30.95 -55.04 12.61
CA ILE A 130 -30.07 -55.55 11.54
C ILE A 130 -30.45 -56.99 11.19
N LEU A 131 -30.66 -57.86 12.18
CA LEU A 131 -31.13 -59.23 11.94
C LEU A 131 -32.45 -59.27 11.17
N ARG A 132 -33.35 -58.29 11.39
CA ARG A 132 -34.61 -58.17 10.67
C ARG A 132 -34.42 -57.58 9.26
N ALA A 133 -33.59 -56.55 9.08
CA ALA A 133 -33.26 -56.00 7.77
C ALA A 133 -32.62 -57.04 6.84
N ASN A 134 -31.63 -57.79 7.35
CA ASN A 134 -30.96 -58.88 6.64
C ASN A 134 -31.92 -60.01 6.21
N SER A 135 -33.11 -60.11 6.81
CA SER A 135 -34.14 -61.09 6.44
C SER A 135 -35.15 -60.61 5.38
N VAL A 136 -35.00 -59.36 4.90
CA VAL A 136 -35.93 -58.68 3.98
C VAL A 136 -35.23 -58.11 2.73
N VAL A 137 -33.94 -57.76 2.83
CA VAL A 137 -33.15 -57.19 1.72
C VAL A 137 -32.67 -58.29 0.76
N GLU A 138 -32.78 -58.05 -0.55
CA GLU A 138 -32.32 -58.98 -1.60
C GLU A 138 -30.79 -58.90 -1.85
N ASN A 139 -30.24 -59.95 -2.49
CA ASN A 139 -28.80 -60.23 -2.56
C ASN A 139 -27.90 -59.10 -3.09
N GLU A 140 -28.40 -58.15 -3.89
CA GLU A 140 -27.57 -57.08 -4.47
C GLU A 140 -27.00 -56.10 -3.42
N HIS A 141 -27.56 -56.08 -2.21
CA HIS A 141 -27.04 -55.28 -1.08
C HIS A 141 -26.41 -56.13 0.04
N GLU A 142 -26.30 -57.45 -0.14
CA GLU A 142 -25.84 -58.40 0.88
C GLU A 142 -24.46 -58.04 1.45
N ALA A 143 -23.55 -57.52 0.62
CA ALA A 143 -22.21 -57.11 1.05
C ALA A 143 -22.22 -55.88 2.01
N THR A 144 -23.10 -54.91 1.78
CA THR A 144 -23.22 -53.72 2.65
C THR A 144 -23.83 -54.11 3.99
N PHE A 145 -24.88 -54.93 3.97
CA PHE A 145 -25.49 -55.45 5.19
C PHE A 145 -24.58 -56.41 5.96
N ALA A 146 -23.79 -57.24 5.27
CA ALA A 146 -22.75 -58.05 5.89
C ALA A 146 -21.71 -57.18 6.61
N ALA A 147 -21.22 -56.11 5.99
CA ALA A 147 -20.27 -55.18 6.62
C ALA A 147 -20.85 -54.45 7.85
N ILE A 148 -22.13 -54.03 7.79
CA ILE A 148 -22.84 -53.42 8.93
C ILE A 148 -23.03 -54.46 10.06
N THR A 149 -23.35 -55.70 9.70
CA THR A 149 -23.54 -56.82 10.65
C THR A 149 -22.22 -57.18 11.33
N GLU A 150 -21.16 -57.44 10.56
CA GLU A 150 -19.84 -57.77 11.09
C GLU A 150 -19.31 -56.66 12.01
N TRP A 151 -19.48 -55.39 11.63
CA TRP A 151 -19.04 -54.26 12.45
C TRP A 151 -19.80 -54.15 13.80
N ILE A 152 -21.08 -54.52 13.86
CA ILE A 152 -21.90 -54.43 15.09
C ILE A 152 -21.85 -55.70 15.95
N PHE A 153 -21.55 -56.87 15.36
CA PHE A 153 -21.34 -58.11 16.12
C PHE A 153 -19.92 -58.25 16.70
N GLN A 154 -18.93 -57.48 16.22
CA GLN A 154 -17.53 -57.45 16.71
C GLN A 154 -17.29 -56.44 17.88
N LEU A 155 -18.34 -56.03 18.60
CA LEU A 155 -18.30 -54.88 19.53
C LEU A 155 -17.43 -54.95 20.82
N PRO A 156 -16.58 -55.97 21.10
CA PRO A 156 -15.51 -55.86 22.10
C PRO A 156 -14.16 -55.31 21.58
N ASP A 157 -13.83 -55.50 20.29
CA ASP A 157 -12.45 -55.35 19.77
C ASP A 157 -12.36 -54.23 18.71
N ILE A 158 -12.19 -52.99 19.21
CA ILE A 158 -12.43 -51.74 18.46
C ILE A 158 -11.15 -51.16 17.82
N ASP A 159 -9.98 -51.74 18.09
CA ASP A 159 -8.67 -51.24 17.60
C ASP A 159 -8.49 -51.30 16.08
N SER A 160 -9.39 -51.95 15.32
CA SER A 160 -9.31 -52.00 13.86
C SER A 160 -10.65 -52.04 13.12
N LEU A 161 -11.27 -50.87 12.84
CA LEU A 161 -12.10 -50.68 11.64
C LEU A 161 -12.30 -49.20 11.26
N LYS A 162 -11.93 -48.84 10.03
CA LYS A 162 -12.46 -47.64 9.35
C LYS A 162 -13.85 -47.96 8.84
N THR A 163 -14.85 -47.17 9.22
CA THR A 163 -16.27 -47.56 9.12
C THR A 163 -16.91 -47.28 7.75
N PRO A 164 -17.87 -48.12 7.31
CA PRO A 164 -18.57 -47.92 6.02
C PRO A 164 -19.44 -46.64 5.99
N PHE A 165 -19.78 -46.08 7.15
CA PHE A 165 -20.59 -44.85 7.27
C PHE A 165 -19.77 -43.54 7.27
N ASN A 166 -18.46 -43.62 7.03
CA ASN A 166 -17.52 -42.49 6.99
C ASN A 166 -17.67 -41.54 8.20
N LEU A 167 -17.66 -42.12 9.41
CA LEU A 167 -17.85 -41.39 10.67
C LEU A 167 -16.51 -40.83 11.16
N ASN A 168 -16.26 -39.54 10.91
CA ASN A 168 -15.13 -38.78 11.46
C ASN A 168 -15.33 -38.43 12.96
N GLU A 169 -15.76 -39.41 13.75
CA GLU A 169 -16.04 -39.27 15.20
C GLU A 169 -14.91 -39.94 16.00
N PRO A 170 -14.44 -39.35 17.11
CA PRO A 170 -13.37 -39.95 17.91
C PRO A 170 -13.89 -41.10 18.79
N ILE A 171 -13.25 -42.28 18.67
CA ILE A 171 -12.64 -42.92 19.85
C ILE A 171 -13.48 -42.98 21.15
N PRO A 172 -14.74 -43.49 21.21
CA PRO A 172 -15.53 -43.40 22.44
C PRO A 172 -14.90 -44.16 23.61
N THR A 173 -14.48 -43.44 24.65
CA THR A 173 -13.81 -44.01 25.83
C THR A 173 -14.74 -44.25 27.02
N THR A 174 -16.00 -43.80 26.93
CA THR A 174 -17.01 -43.91 28.00
C THR A 174 -18.36 -44.41 27.46
N PRO A 175 -19.17 -45.13 28.26
CA PRO A 175 -20.49 -45.61 27.81
C PRO A 175 -21.43 -44.51 27.30
N GLY A 176 -21.34 -43.29 27.84
CA GLY A 176 -22.13 -42.15 27.35
C GLY A 176 -21.77 -41.71 25.93
N GLN A 177 -20.47 -41.72 25.59
CA GLN A 177 -20.03 -41.45 24.21
C GLN A 177 -20.46 -42.58 23.27
N TRP A 178 -20.41 -43.85 23.73
CA TRP A 178 -20.93 -44.98 22.97
C TRP A 178 -22.43 -44.84 22.67
N ILE A 179 -23.26 -44.50 23.67
CA ILE A 179 -24.71 -44.28 23.47
C ILE A 179 -24.96 -43.17 22.44
N ASN A 180 -24.26 -42.04 22.54
CA ASN A 180 -24.38 -40.94 21.56
C ASN A 180 -24.00 -41.38 20.14
N LEU A 181 -22.95 -42.20 19.99
CA LEU A 181 -22.56 -42.76 18.69
C LEU A 181 -23.61 -43.74 18.16
N LEU A 182 -24.18 -44.61 19.00
CA LEU A 182 -25.23 -45.56 18.62
C LEU A 182 -26.53 -44.85 18.19
N VAL A 183 -26.88 -43.70 18.80
CA VAL A 183 -27.99 -42.85 18.32
C VAL A 183 -27.73 -42.31 16.91
N LYS A 184 -26.54 -41.76 16.65
CA LYS A 184 -26.14 -41.30 15.30
C LYS A 184 -26.17 -42.45 14.26
N ILE A 185 -25.74 -43.65 14.65
CA ILE A 185 -25.78 -44.86 13.81
C ILE A 185 -27.23 -45.27 13.53
N SER A 186 -28.10 -45.28 14.53
CA SER A 186 -29.52 -45.62 14.38
C SER A 186 -30.22 -44.69 13.38
N GLN A 187 -29.98 -43.37 13.48
CA GLN A 187 -30.49 -42.39 12.53
C GLN A 187 -29.96 -42.62 11.10
N LYS A 188 -28.64 -42.83 10.92
CA LYS A 188 -28.07 -43.14 9.59
C LYS A 188 -28.62 -44.46 9.01
N LEU A 189 -28.78 -45.48 9.83
CA LEU A 189 -29.30 -46.79 9.43
C LEU A 189 -30.77 -46.72 9.02
N TYR A 190 -31.57 -45.88 9.67
CA TYR A 190 -32.95 -45.62 9.23
C TYR A 190 -33.00 -44.99 7.83
N TYR A 191 -32.27 -43.91 7.58
CA TYR A 191 -32.28 -43.26 6.26
C TYR A 191 -31.74 -44.17 5.15
N HIS A 192 -30.78 -45.05 5.46
CA HIS A 192 -30.29 -46.05 4.51
C HIS A 192 -31.31 -47.17 4.22
N LEU A 193 -32.10 -47.58 5.23
CA LEU A 193 -33.20 -48.52 5.04
C LEU A 193 -34.40 -47.88 4.32
N GLU A 194 -34.66 -46.60 4.55
CA GLU A 194 -35.68 -45.81 3.83
C GLU A 194 -35.35 -45.70 2.33
N ASP A 195 -34.08 -45.50 1.98
CA ASP A 195 -33.58 -45.43 0.60
C ASP A 195 -33.69 -46.79 -0.14
N ILE A 196 -33.42 -47.91 0.55
CA ILE A 196 -33.43 -49.26 -0.05
C ILE A 196 -34.82 -49.90 -0.08
N LEU A 197 -35.59 -49.82 1.01
CA LEU A 197 -36.86 -50.55 1.21
C LEU A 197 -38.11 -49.65 1.18
N GLY A 198 -37.93 -48.33 1.12
CA GLY A 198 -39.01 -47.35 1.27
C GLY A 198 -39.40 -47.11 2.75
N GLU A 199 -39.89 -45.91 3.01
CA GLU A 199 -40.23 -45.41 4.35
C GLU A 199 -41.13 -46.36 5.15
N ALA A 200 -42.14 -46.96 4.51
CA ALA A 200 -43.10 -47.82 5.17
C ALA A 200 -42.49 -49.12 5.73
N GLU A 201 -41.62 -49.81 4.99
CA GLU A 201 -41.02 -51.06 5.46
C GLU A 201 -39.81 -50.79 6.37
N ALA A 202 -39.06 -49.71 6.15
CA ALA A 202 -38.05 -49.23 7.08
C ALA A 202 -38.67 -48.90 8.47
N ALA A 203 -39.79 -48.17 8.49
CA ALA A 203 -40.55 -47.93 9.72
C ALA A 203 -41.04 -49.24 10.37
N SER A 204 -41.57 -50.15 9.55
CA SER A 204 -42.04 -51.47 9.98
C SER A 204 -40.93 -52.29 10.69
N LEU A 205 -39.71 -52.29 10.15
CA LEU A 205 -38.53 -52.94 10.75
C LEU A 205 -38.15 -52.33 12.10
N PHE A 206 -38.12 -50.99 12.20
CA PHE A 206 -37.86 -50.29 13.45
C PHE A 206 -38.94 -50.57 14.51
N GLU A 207 -40.23 -50.49 14.15
CA GLU A 207 -41.32 -50.76 15.10
C GLU A 207 -41.35 -52.21 15.60
N LYS A 208 -41.09 -53.19 14.72
CA LYS A 208 -40.97 -54.60 15.11
C LYS A 208 -39.84 -54.81 16.12
N SER A 209 -38.69 -54.14 15.91
CA SER A 209 -37.51 -54.21 16.77
C SER A 209 -37.72 -53.52 18.13
N TYR A 210 -38.29 -52.32 18.11
CA TYR A 210 -38.68 -51.57 19.30
C TYR A 210 -39.65 -52.36 20.17
N ARG A 211 -40.70 -52.95 19.55
CA ARG A 211 -41.77 -53.67 20.27
C ARG A 211 -41.25 -54.87 21.07
N GLU A 212 -40.38 -55.67 20.48
CA GLU A 212 -39.78 -56.85 21.14
C GLU A 212 -38.99 -56.48 22.42
N ILE A 213 -38.26 -55.37 22.38
CA ILE A 213 -37.54 -54.84 23.55
C ILE A 213 -38.51 -54.16 24.53
N ALA A 214 -39.52 -53.44 24.02
CA ALA A 214 -40.54 -52.77 24.82
C ALA A 214 -41.53 -53.71 25.52
N GLU A 215 -41.68 -54.97 25.10
CA GLU A 215 -42.46 -56.01 25.80
C GLU A 215 -41.70 -56.64 26.98
N THR A 216 -40.37 -56.50 26.96
CA THR A 216 -39.43 -57.11 27.90
C THR A 216 -38.91 -56.10 28.93
N TYR A 217 -38.29 -55.01 28.48
CA TYR A 217 -37.43 -54.13 29.29
C TYR A 217 -38.04 -52.80 29.72
N ARG A 218 -39.27 -52.48 29.29
CA ARG A 218 -39.98 -51.23 29.67
C ARG A 218 -40.00 -50.90 31.17
N PRO A 219 -40.03 -51.87 32.12
CA PRO A 219 -39.92 -51.61 33.56
C PRO A 219 -38.53 -51.16 34.06
N LEU A 220 -37.50 -51.08 33.19
CA LEU A 220 -36.20 -50.51 33.53
C LEU A 220 -36.24 -48.98 33.41
N GLU A 221 -35.77 -48.25 34.43
CA GLU A 221 -35.61 -46.78 34.35
C GLU A 221 -34.73 -46.34 33.17
N THR A 222 -33.80 -47.19 32.73
CA THR A 222 -32.88 -47.00 31.60
C THR A 222 -33.51 -47.24 30.21
N PHE A 223 -34.74 -47.75 30.13
CA PHE A 223 -35.43 -48.02 28.85
C PHE A 223 -35.62 -46.77 27.97
N TYR A 224 -35.54 -45.55 28.54
CA TYR A 224 -35.64 -44.30 27.78
C TYR A 224 -34.63 -44.19 26.62
N VAL A 225 -33.46 -44.84 26.73
CA VAL A 225 -32.46 -44.87 25.65
C VAL A 225 -32.98 -45.54 24.38
N VAL A 226 -33.87 -46.54 24.51
CA VAL A 226 -34.48 -47.26 23.39
C VAL A 226 -35.39 -46.33 22.58
N VAL A 227 -35.98 -45.31 23.23
CA VAL A 227 -36.73 -44.24 22.56
C VAL A 227 -35.79 -43.17 21.98
N GLN A 228 -34.64 -42.89 22.60
CA GLN A 228 -33.64 -41.98 22.02
C GLN A 228 -32.99 -42.51 20.73
N LEU A 229 -32.98 -43.83 20.54
CA LEU A 229 -32.52 -44.49 19.30
C LEU A 229 -33.57 -44.51 18.19
N MET A 230 -34.84 -44.21 18.48
CA MET A 230 -35.87 -44.14 17.44
C MET A 230 -35.63 -42.89 16.57
N PRO A 231 -35.66 -43.02 15.23
CA PRO A 231 -35.60 -41.89 14.31
C PRO A 231 -36.73 -40.89 14.60
N ASP A 232 -36.45 -39.59 14.49
CA ASP A 232 -37.42 -38.55 14.88
C ASP A 232 -38.74 -38.63 14.09
N LYS A 233 -38.72 -39.12 12.84
CA LYS A 233 -39.94 -39.43 12.05
C LYS A 233 -40.87 -40.47 12.69
N LEU A 234 -40.32 -41.40 13.48
CA LEU A 234 -41.06 -42.52 14.06
C LEU A 234 -41.48 -42.28 15.51
N LEU A 235 -41.14 -41.13 16.09
CA LEU A 235 -41.56 -40.73 17.43
C LEU A 235 -42.98 -40.15 17.40
N ASP A 236 -43.88 -40.73 18.21
CA ASP A 236 -45.26 -40.28 18.35
C ASP A 236 -45.67 -40.20 19.84
N GLU A 237 -46.81 -39.55 20.11
CA GLU A 237 -47.33 -39.35 21.47
C GLU A 237 -47.59 -40.66 22.21
N ASN A 238 -47.89 -41.77 21.53
CA ASN A 238 -48.08 -43.06 22.19
C ASN A 238 -46.74 -43.66 22.61
N LYS A 239 -45.71 -43.59 21.75
CA LYS A 239 -44.35 -44.06 22.07
C LYS A 239 -43.71 -43.26 23.21
N ILE A 240 -43.96 -41.94 23.26
CA ILE A 240 -43.50 -41.06 24.35
C ILE A 240 -44.35 -41.24 25.61
N GLY A 241 -45.68 -41.33 25.49
CA GLY A 241 -46.62 -41.54 26.61
C GLY A 241 -46.55 -42.93 27.25
N LEU A 242 -45.82 -43.88 26.64
CA LEU A 242 -45.47 -45.17 27.23
C LEU A 242 -44.25 -45.11 28.18
N LEU A 243 -43.58 -43.96 28.29
CA LEU A 243 -42.50 -43.73 29.25
C LEU A 243 -43.04 -43.24 30.61
N THR A 244 -42.35 -43.61 31.69
CA THR A 244 -42.60 -43.05 33.02
C THR A 244 -42.14 -41.59 33.11
N GLY A 245 -42.69 -40.80 34.04
CA GLY A 245 -42.24 -39.43 34.26
C GLY A 245 -40.74 -39.31 34.60
N GLU A 246 -40.15 -40.35 35.19
CA GLU A 246 -38.72 -40.49 35.46
C GLU A 246 -37.90 -40.70 34.17
N GLN A 247 -38.35 -41.59 33.29
CA GLN A 247 -37.76 -41.80 31.97
C GLN A 247 -37.83 -40.51 31.12
N ILE A 248 -38.95 -39.79 31.14
CA ILE A 248 -39.12 -38.50 30.44
C ILE A 248 -38.16 -37.44 31.00
N ARG A 249 -38.03 -37.34 32.34
CA ARG A 249 -37.07 -36.43 32.99
C ARG A 249 -35.64 -36.71 32.54
N ASN A 250 -35.25 -37.98 32.42
CA ASN A 250 -33.91 -38.39 31.99
C ASN A 250 -33.64 -38.05 30.51
N VAL A 251 -34.65 -38.15 29.61
CA VAL A 251 -34.53 -37.64 28.23
C VAL A 251 -34.28 -36.13 28.20
N PHE A 252 -35.03 -35.37 29.01
CA PHE A 252 -34.90 -33.91 29.06
C PHE A 252 -33.53 -33.46 29.59
N LEU A 253 -33.06 -34.05 30.69
CA LEU A 253 -31.75 -33.72 31.28
C LEU A 253 -30.59 -33.95 30.30
N ASN A 254 -30.60 -35.05 29.54
CA ASN A 254 -29.60 -35.32 28.50
C ASN A 254 -29.64 -34.27 27.37
N LYS A 255 -30.84 -33.87 26.89
CA LYS A 255 -30.96 -32.82 25.85
C LYS A 255 -30.48 -31.45 26.34
N VAL A 256 -30.78 -31.08 27.58
CA VAL A 256 -30.30 -29.82 28.18
C VAL A 256 -28.77 -29.80 28.30
N SER A 257 -28.17 -30.88 28.80
CA SER A 257 -26.70 -30.99 28.93
C SER A 257 -25.99 -30.91 27.57
N HIS A 258 -26.57 -31.47 26.51
CA HIS A 258 -26.02 -31.35 25.15
C HIS A 258 -26.08 -29.91 24.62
N LEU A 259 -27.21 -29.21 24.81
CA LEU A 259 -27.38 -27.82 24.38
C LEU A 259 -26.44 -26.86 25.13
N GLN A 260 -26.18 -27.10 26.41
CA GLN A 260 -25.20 -26.33 27.17
C GLN A 260 -23.80 -26.46 26.55
N LYS A 261 -23.34 -27.68 26.26
CA LYS A 261 -22.02 -27.91 25.64
C LYS A 261 -21.86 -27.21 24.29
N ILE A 262 -22.90 -27.21 23.44
CA ILE A 262 -22.89 -26.49 22.15
C ILE A 262 -22.81 -24.97 22.36
N ASN A 263 -23.51 -24.44 23.37
CA ASN A 263 -23.47 -23.02 23.71
C ASN A 263 -22.07 -22.59 24.21
N ASP A 264 -21.41 -23.43 25.01
CA ASP A 264 -20.07 -23.18 25.52
C ASP A 264 -19.04 -23.17 24.36
N GLU A 265 -19.09 -24.18 23.47
CA GLU A 265 -18.25 -24.25 22.25
C GLU A 265 -18.46 -23.04 21.32
N LEU A 266 -19.71 -22.60 21.14
CA LEU A 266 -20.03 -21.38 20.40
C LEU A 266 -19.49 -20.12 21.09
N SER A 267 -19.49 -20.05 22.42
CA SER A 267 -18.97 -18.89 23.15
C SER A 267 -17.43 -18.79 23.05
N GLU A 268 -16.74 -19.92 23.02
CA GLU A 268 -15.29 -20.00 22.82
C GLU A 268 -14.92 -19.55 21.39
N THR A 269 -15.59 -20.13 20.38
CA THR A 269 -15.36 -19.79 18.95
C THR A 269 -15.62 -18.30 18.66
N ASN A 270 -16.64 -17.69 19.28
CA ASN A 270 -16.92 -16.25 19.14
C ASN A 270 -15.88 -15.34 19.83
N GLY A 271 -15.13 -15.86 20.81
CA GLY A 271 -13.97 -15.18 21.39
C GLY A 271 -12.82 -15.14 20.40
N GLU A 272 -12.36 -16.32 19.95
CA GLU A 272 -11.27 -16.48 18.99
C GLU A 272 -11.47 -15.62 17.72
N LEU A 273 -12.70 -15.62 17.17
CA LEU A 273 -13.02 -14.88 15.95
C LEU A 273 -12.98 -13.36 16.16
N LYS A 274 -13.33 -12.87 17.36
CA LYS A 274 -13.27 -11.45 17.73
C LYS A 274 -11.84 -10.99 17.98
N ASP A 275 -11.02 -11.85 18.59
CA ASP A 275 -9.60 -11.55 18.82
C ASP A 275 -8.86 -11.52 17.46
N THR A 276 -9.10 -12.51 16.59
CA THR A 276 -8.62 -12.54 15.20
C THR A 276 -9.04 -11.30 14.40
N GLN A 277 -10.30 -10.85 14.55
CA GLN A 277 -10.78 -9.62 13.90
C GLN A 277 -10.04 -8.37 14.43
N SER A 278 -9.65 -8.38 15.71
CA SER A 278 -8.94 -7.26 16.34
C SER A 278 -7.48 -7.19 15.86
N GLU A 279 -6.81 -8.34 15.74
CA GLU A 279 -5.48 -8.45 15.13
C GLU A 279 -5.47 -7.99 13.66
N LEU A 280 -6.50 -8.36 12.89
CA LEU A 280 -6.63 -7.95 11.48
C LEU A 280 -6.78 -6.44 11.31
N ILE A 281 -7.52 -5.77 12.19
CA ILE A 281 -7.66 -4.31 12.19
C ILE A 281 -6.30 -3.64 12.47
N ILE A 282 -5.58 -4.08 13.51
CA ILE A 282 -4.25 -3.54 13.86
C ILE A 282 -3.27 -3.70 12.71
N ALA A 283 -3.27 -4.87 12.04
CA ALA A 283 -2.43 -5.12 10.87
C ALA A 283 -2.80 -4.23 9.66
N GLN A 284 -4.11 -3.98 9.44
CA GLN A 284 -4.58 -3.11 8.38
C GLN A 284 -4.20 -1.63 8.62
N ASP A 285 -4.35 -1.14 9.85
CA ASP A 285 -4.01 0.24 10.21
C ASP A 285 -2.48 0.46 10.12
N THR A 286 -1.68 -0.49 10.63
CA THR A 286 -0.21 -0.47 10.49
C THR A 286 0.21 -0.43 9.01
N ALA A 287 -0.40 -1.24 8.14
CA ALA A 287 -0.12 -1.21 6.71
C ALA A 287 -0.50 0.12 6.05
N MET A 288 -1.58 0.74 6.49
CA MET A 288 -2.03 2.06 6.02
C MET A 288 -1.08 3.18 6.46
N GLU A 289 -0.51 3.11 7.67
CA GLU A 289 0.53 4.01 8.16
C GLU A 289 1.83 3.91 7.35
N SER A 290 2.38 2.70 7.19
CA SER A 290 3.64 2.48 6.44
C SER A 290 3.55 2.99 5.00
N VAL A 291 2.37 2.89 4.37
CA VAL A 291 2.09 3.45 3.03
C VAL A 291 2.03 4.97 3.03
N LYS A 292 1.31 5.60 3.98
CA LYS A 292 1.26 7.07 4.12
C LYS A 292 2.65 7.66 4.34
N LEU A 293 3.45 7.04 5.21
CA LEU A 293 4.83 7.45 5.47
C LEU A 293 5.69 7.35 4.20
N PHE A 294 5.61 6.22 3.48
CA PHE A 294 6.36 6.02 2.24
C PHE A 294 6.03 7.06 1.16
N HIS A 295 4.75 7.31 0.87
CA HIS A 295 4.33 8.37 -0.06
C HIS A 295 4.76 9.76 0.40
N SER A 296 4.73 10.02 1.72
CA SER A 296 5.18 11.31 2.28
C SER A 296 6.68 11.54 2.02
N VAL A 297 7.52 10.53 2.29
CA VAL A 297 8.98 10.56 2.12
C VAL A 297 9.36 10.70 0.64
N LEU A 298 8.76 9.89 -0.23
CA LEU A 298 8.92 9.97 -1.69
C LEU A 298 8.69 11.39 -2.23
N ASN A 299 7.70 12.09 -1.68
CA ASN A 299 7.29 13.41 -2.15
C ASN A 299 8.09 14.57 -1.54
N THR A 300 9.03 14.37 -0.60
CA THR A 300 9.91 15.48 -0.14
C THR A 300 11.18 15.64 -0.97
N VAL A 301 11.60 14.60 -1.70
CA VAL A 301 12.90 14.58 -2.40
C VAL A 301 12.80 15.40 -3.70
N GLU A 302 13.79 16.25 -3.98
CA GLU A 302 13.87 17.03 -5.23
C GLU A 302 14.14 16.18 -6.49
N GLU A 303 14.38 14.87 -6.32
CA GLU A 303 14.64 13.91 -7.39
C GLU A 303 13.35 13.18 -7.76
N GLY A 304 13.17 12.92 -9.06
CA GLY A 304 12.11 12.04 -9.54
C GLY A 304 12.43 10.59 -9.17
N ILE A 305 11.54 9.94 -8.44
CA ILE A 305 11.69 8.53 -8.03
C ILE A 305 10.61 7.71 -8.72
N VAL A 306 11.01 6.69 -9.48
CA VAL A 306 10.11 5.71 -10.12
C VAL A 306 10.55 4.29 -9.82
N THR A 307 9.59 3.42 -9.48
CA THR A 307 9.79 2.00 -9.20
C THR A 307 9.02 1.15 -10.18
N ALA A 308 9.68 0.15 -10.77
CA ALA A 308 9.11 -0.78 -11.73
C ALA A 308 9.36 -2.24 -11.36
N ASP A 309 8.50 -3.15 -11.84
CA ASP A 309 8.64 -4.59 -11.65
C ASP A 309 9.74 -5.21 -12.54
N ALA A 310 9.98 -6.51 -12.37
CA ALA A 310 10.90 -7.29 -13.19
C ALA A 310 10.62 -7.24 -14.72
N LYS A 311 9.42 -6.83 -15.16
CA LYS A 311 9.04 -6.66 -16.58
C LYS A 311 9.16 -5.20 -17.04
N GLY A 312 9.66 -4.32 -16.19
CA GLY A 312 9.73 -2.88 -16.45
C GLY A 312 8.36 -2.18 -16.41
N LYS A 313 7.35 -2.77 -15.76
CA LYS A 313 6.04 -2.15 -15.52
C LYS A 313 6.14 -1.23 -14.30
N ILE A 314 5.87 0.06 -14.47
CA ILE A 314 5.82 1.06 -13.39
C ILE A 314 4.77 0.62 -12.37
N ILE A 315 5.18 0.53 -11.11
CA ILE A 315 4.30 0.28 -9.95
C ILE A 315 3.99 1.60 -9.24
N LEU A 316 5.00 2.47 -9.11
CA LEU A 316 4.92 3.67 -8.29
C LEU A 316 5.85 4.77 -8.82
N VAL A 317 5.43 6.02 -8.61
CA VAL A 317 6.13 7.26 -8.95
C VAL A 317 5.96 8.26 -7.80
N ASN A 318 6.86 9.24 -7.67
CA ASN A 318 6.65 10.40 -6.78
C ASN A 318 6.13 11.64 -7.55
N GLU A 319 5.66 12.64 -6.80
CA GLU A 319 5.17 13.94 -7.30
C GLU A 319 6.16 14.61 -8.29
N GLN A 320 7.46 14.35 -8.10
CA GLN A 320 8.53 14.93 -8.92
C GLN A 320 8.72 14.23 -10.28
N ILE A 321 8.44 12.92 -10.41
CA ILE A 321 8.35 12.27 -11.74
C ILE A 321 7.20 12.87 -12.55
N LEU A 322 6.04 13.10 -11.93
CA LEU A 322 4.87 13.70 -12.60
C LEU A 322 5.25 15.08 -13.16
N LYS A 323 5.89 15.93 -12.34
CA LYS A 323 6.38 17.26 -12.75
C LYS A 323 7.47 17.21 -13.84
N ILE A 324 8.45 16.30 -13.73
CA ILE A 324 9.54 16.21 -14.70
C ILE A 324 9.03 15.70 -16.06
N PHE A 325 8.18 14.67 -16.08
CA PHE A 325 7.77 14.03 -17.34
C PHE A 325 6.41 14.49 -17.89
N GLY A 326 5.64 15.25 -17.10
CA GLY A 326 4.37 15.85 -17.52
C GLY A 326 3.24 14.84 -17.72
N TYR A 327 3.22 13.76 -16.94
CA TYR A 327 2.13 12.76 -16.91
C TYR A 327 1.43 12.80 -15.56
N GLU A 328 0.16 12.40 -15.52
CA GLU A 328 -0.55 12.13 -14.25
C GLU A 328 -0.20 10.74 -13.70
N GLU A 329 -0.52 10.47 -12.43
CA GLU A 329 -0.16 9.20 -11.77
C GLU A 329 -0.86 8.00 -12.44
N GLU A 330 -2.14 8.11 -12.76
CA GLU A 330 -2.95 7.08 -13.44
C GLU A 330 -2.48 6.82 -14.89
N GLU A 331 -1.79 7.79 -15.50
CA GLU A 331 -1.22 7.62 -16.83
C GLU A 331 0.08 6.82 -16.83
N LEU A 332 0.84 6.84 -15.73
CA LEU A 332 2.07 6.07 -15.55
C LEU A 332 1.84 4.73 -14.84
N ALA A 333 0.87 4.68 -13.92
CA ALA A 333 0.50 3.50 -13.15
C ALA A 333 0.28 2.29 -14.10
N GLY A 334 1.15 1.30 -13.95
CA GLY A 334 1.09 0.06 -14.73
C GLY A 334 1.47 0.16 -16.21
N LYS A 335 2.05 1.26 -16.69
CA LYS A 335 2.69 1.32 -18.02
C LYS A 335 4.10 0.75 -17.99
N SER A 336 4.70 0.52 -19.16
CA SER A 336 6.14 0.22 -19.24
C SER A 336 6.97 1.50 -19.06
N ILE A 337 8.09 1.39 -18.32
CA ILE A 337 9.10 2.44 -18.17
C ILE A 337 9.67 2.93 -19.51
N GLU A 338 9.55 2.15 -20.59
CA GLU A 338 9.84 2.58 -21.97
C GLU A 338 9.07 3.84 -22.41
N VAL A 339 8.01 4.23 -21.69
CA VAL A 339 7.23 5.46 -21.96
C VAL A 339 8.00 6.75 -21.64
N LEU A 340 8.95 6.70 -20.67
CA LEU A 340 9.73 7.85 -20.20
C LEU A 340 11.04 8.08 -20.99
N MET A 341 11.36 7.21 -21.96
CA MET A 341 12.61 7.26 -22.74
C MET A 341 12.37 7.37 -24.25
N PRO A 342 13.23 8.08 -25.01
CA PRO A 342 13.22 8.11 -26.46
C PRO A 342 13.30 6.71 -27.08
N GLU A 343 12.60 6.51 -28.20
CA GLU A 343 12.47 5.21 -28.88
C GLU A 343 13.81 4.56 -29.22
N LYS A 344 14.82 5.36 -29.59
CA LYS A 344 16.20 4.91 -29.87
C LYS A 344 16.87 4.11 -28.74
N TYR A 345 16.43 4.25 -27.49
CA TYR A 345 17.00 3.53 -26.35
C TYR A 345 16.23 2.26 -25.95
N ARG A 346 14.96 2.11 -26.37
CA ARG A 346 14.08 1.01 -25.92
C ARG A 346 14.63 -0.38 -26.23
N GLU A 347 15.17 -0.56 -27.42
CA GLU A 347 15.78 -1.83 -27.86
C GLU A 347 17.06 -2.17 -27.08
N GLN A 348 17.85 -1.15 -26.72
CA GLN A 348 19.04 -1.31 -25.88
C GLN A 348 18.66 -1.59 -24.41
N HIS A 349 17.60 -0.96 -23.92
CA HIS A 349 17.03 -1.20 -22.59
C HIS A 349 16.53 -2.65 -22.47
N ARG A 350 15.74 -3.13 -23.44
CA ARG A 350 15.20 -4.50 -23.44
C ARG A 350 16.30 -5.58 -23.43
N LYS A 351 17.31 -5.44 -24.30
CA LYS A 351 18.52 -6.29 -24.30
C LYS A 351 19.42 -6.08 -23.08
N GLY A 352 19.22 -4.99 -22.35
CA GLY A 352 19.77 -4.76 -21.02
C GLY A 352 19.12 -5.66 -19.97
N MET A 353 17.79 -5.65 -19.93
CA MET A 353 16.95 -6.45 -19.02
C MET A 353 17.07 -7.95 -19.28
N GLU A 354 16.94 -8.39 -20.55
CA GLU A 354 17.09 -9.79 -20.96
C GLU A 354 18.40 -10.40 -20.44
N ARG A 355 19.54 -9.77 -20.80
CA ARG A 355 20.86 -10.18 -20.31
C ARG A 355 20.95 -10.16 -18.79
N TYR A 356 20.36 -9.16 -18.11
CA TYR A 356 20.41 -9.10 -16.65
C TYR A 356 19.70 -10.29 -15.99
N PHE A 357 18.55 -10.73 -16.52
CA PHE A 357 17.90 -11.95 -16.03
C PHE A 357 18.67 -13.22 -16.39
N ASP A 358 19.28 -13.30 -17.57
CA ASP A 358 20.08 -14.45 -18.00
C ASP A 358 21.41 -14.61 -17.23
N THR A 359 22.08 -13.50 -16.86
CA THR A 359 23.47 -13.53 -16.34
C THR A 359 23.68 -12.87 -14.98
N GLN A 360 22.68 -12.16 -14.44
CA GLN A 360 22.81 -11.26 -13.28
C GLN A 360 23.80 -10.09 -13.48
N GLU A 361 24.38 -9.89 -14.67
CA GLU A 361 25.34 -8.80 -14.94
C GLU A 361 24.66 -7.52 -15.46
N SER A 362 24.57 -6.51 -14.59
CA SER A 362 24.13 -5.17 -14.98
C SER A 362 25.28 -4.29 -15.48
N ARG A 363 24.93 -3.32 -16.34
CA ARG A 363 25.81 -2.22 -16.79
C ARG A 363 25.21 -0.84 -16.47
N ALA A 364 24.22 -0.80 -15.58
CA ALA A 364 23.41 0.38 -15.27
C ALA A 364 23.03 0.47 -13.78
N ILE A 365 22.75 -0.67 -13.13
CA ILE A 365 22.48 -0.73 -11.69
C ILE A 365 23.76 -0.32 -10.94
N GLY A 366 23.62 0.54 -9.93
CA GLY A 366 24.73 1.10 -9.15
C GLY A 366 25.60 2.12 -9.90
N GLN A 367 25.21 2.54 -11.12
CA GLN A 367 25.94 3.56 -11.89
C GLN A 367 25.09 4.81 -12.08
N ARG A 368 25.75 5.97 -12.04
CA ARG A 368 25.18 7.28 -12.38
C ARG A 368 25.31 7.47 -13.89
N LEU A 369 24.18 7.49 -14.59
CA LEU A 369 24.07 7.57 -16.04
C LEU A 369 23.51 8.94 -16.46
N ILE A 370 24.06 9.51 -17.53
CA ILE A 370 23.47 10.67 -18.22
C ILE A 370 22.97 10.19 -19.58
N LEU A 371 21.67 10.32 -19.80
CA LEU A 371 20.94 9.87 -20.99
C LEU A 371 19.98 11.01 -21.42
N GLU A 372 19.00 10.71 -22.27
CA GLU A 372 17.88 11.62 -22.53
C GLU A 372 16.58 11.00 -22.03
N GLY A 373 15.78 11.77 -21.29
CA GLY A 373 14.39 11.48 -20.98
C GLY A 373 13.45 11.98 -22.09
N MET A 374 12.22 11.48 -22.11
CA MET A 374 11.15 11.93 -23.02
C MET A 374 9.87 12.21 -22.23
N ARG A 375 9.41 13.45 -22.26
CA ARG A 375 8.17 13.90 -21.59
C ARG A 375 6.92 13.50 -22.39
N LYS A 376 5.73 13.67 -21.82
CA LYS A 376 4.43 13.34 -22.44
C LYS A 376 4.25 13.96 -23.83
N ASP A 377 4.64 15.23 -23.98
CA ASP A 377 4.63 16.03 -25.21
C ASP A 377 5.67 15.59 -26.28
N LYS A 378 6.47 14.55 -25.99
CA LYS A 378 7.60 14.05 -26.80
C LYS A 378 8.80 14.98 -26.87
N SER A 379 8.87 16.02 -26.04
CA SER A 379 10.10 16.76 -25.83
C SER A 379 11.17 15.83 -25.22
N VAL A 380 12.38 15.93 -25.76
CA VAL A 380 13.54 15.15 -25.34
C VAL A 380 14.48 16.06 -24.57
N PHE A 381 14.94 15.63 -23.40
CA PHE A 381 15.72 16.47 -22.47
C PHE A 381 16.85 15.65 -21.82
N PRO A 382 18.00 16.28 -21.48
CA PRO A 382 19.09 15.57 -20.83
C PRO A 382 18.67 15.18 -19.40
N LEU A 383 18.76 13.90 -19.11
CA LEU A 383 18.31 13.28 -17.87
C LEU A 383 19.47 12.54 -17.22
N GLU A 384 19.74 12.86 -15.96
CA GLU A 384 20.64 12.09 -15.12
C GLU A 384 19.83 11.08 -14.30
N LEU A 385 20.31 9.84 -14.15
CA LEU A 385 19.63 8.82 -13.37
C LEU A 385 20.58 7.81 -12.73
N GLN A 386 20.16 7.21 -11.63
CA GLN A 386 20.83 6.10 -10.94
C GLN A 386 19.80 5.02 -10.63
N ILE A 387 20.13 3.75 -10.91
CA ILE A 387 19.23 2.60 -10.73
C ILE A 387 19.72 1.72 -9.58
N THR A 388 18.82 1.36 -8.67
CA THR A 388 18.99 0.35 -7.63
C THR A 388 18.08 -0.86 -7.89
N GLU A 389 18.41 -1.97 -7.25
CA GLU A 389 17.63 -3.22 -7.29
C GLU A 389 17.20 -3.58 -5.87
N THR A 390 15.91 -3.88 -5.69
CA THR A 390 15.35 -4.34 -4.41
C THR A 390 14.70 -5.70 -4.62
N ARG A 391 14.98 -6.66 -3.74
CA ARG A 391 14.37 -8.00 -3.73
C ARG A 391 13.46 -8.14 -2.52
N ILE A 392 12.19 -8.46 -2.73
CA ILE A 392 11.18 -8.58 -1.69
C ILE A 392 10.47 -9.91 -1.89
N SER A 393 10.71 -10.87 -0.99
CA SER A 393 10.45 -12.30 -1.25
C SER A 393 11.02 -12.72 -2.63
N ASP A 394 10.27 -13.48 -3.44
CA ASP A 394 10.70 -13.92 -4.77
C ASP A 394 10.52 -12.86 -5.89
N ARG A 395 10.28 -11.59 -5.55
CA ARG A 395 10.05 -10.51 -6.54
C ARG A 395 11.21 -9.51 -6.59
N ILE A 396 11.62 -9.18 -7.81
CA ILE A 396 12.64 -8.17 -8.10
C ILE A 396 11.95 -6.88 -8.56
N PHE A 397 12.38 -5.77 -7.99
CA PHE A 397 11.95 -4.40 -8.30
C PHE A 397 13.18 -3.57 -8.67
N PHE A 398 13.02 -2.67 -9.64
CA PHE A 398 14.04 -1.70 -10.02
C PHE A 398 13.54 -0.30 -9.69
N THR A 399 14.33 0.42 -8.91
CA THR A 399 14.01 1.79 -8.50
C THR A 399 15.03 2.72 -9.13
N ALA A 400 14.56 3.79 -9.76
CA ALA A 400 15.41 4.78 -10.42
C ALA A 400 15.17 6.17 -9.81
N ALA A 401 16.23 6.74 -9.27
CA ALA A 401 16.31 8.16 -8.95
C ALA A 401 16.71 8.93 -10.21
N MET A 402 16.07 10.06 -10.47
CA MET A 402 16.11 10.79 -11.75
C MET A 402 16.17 12.31 -11.52
N HIS A 403 17.06 13.00 -12.23
CA HIS A 403 17.29 14.44 -12.11
C HIS A 403 17.35 15.12 -13.49
N ASP A 404 16.53 16.16 -13.68
CA ASP A 404 16.46 16.94 -14.91
C ASP A 404 17.59 17.97 -14.96
N ILE A 405 18.69 17.62 -15.63
CA ILE A 405 19.87 18.48 -15.76
C ILE A 405 19.73 19.53 -16.87
N SER A 406 18.53 19.75 -17.44
CA SER A 406 18.30 20.72 -18.52
C SER A 406 18.80 22.12 -18.19
N GLN A 407 18.61 22.59 -16.95
CA GLN A 407 19.07 23.93 -16.57
C GLN A 407 20.59 23.99 -16.38
N SER A 408 21.21 22.95 -15.83
CA SER A 408 22.68 22.84 -15.72
C SER A 408 23.34 22.86 -17.09
N VAL A 409 22.81 22.09 -18.05
CA VAL A 409 23.31 22.05 -19.44
C VAL A 409 23.09 23.39 -20.16
N LYS A 410 21.96 24.08 -19.94
CA LYS A 410 21.75 25.44 -20.43
C LYS A 410 22.77 26.42 -19.86
N ASN A 411 22.93 26.45 -18.53
CA ASN A 411 23.86 27.35 -17.84
C ASN A 411 25.31 27.13 -18.32
N GLU A 412 25.77 25.88 -18.45
CA GLU A 412 27.10 25.58 -18.97
C GLU A 412 27.26 26.02 -20.44
N THR A 413 26.21 25.84 -21.26
CA THR A 413 26.20 26.28 -22.66
C THR A 413 26.19 27.80 -22.78
N GLU A 414 25.47 28.51 -21.91
CA GLU A 414 25.43 29.97 -21.87
C GLU A 414 26.74 30.56 -21.34
N LEU A 415 27.35 29.99 -20.30
CA LEU A 415 28.69 30.38 -19.83
C LEU A 415 29.75 30.17 -20.92
N LYS A 416 29.71 29.04 -21.64
CA LYS A 416 30.59 28.79 -22.80
C LYS A 416 30.36 29.81 -23.92
N LYS A 417 29.10 30.11 -24.28
CA LYS A 417 28.78 31.16 -25.26
C LYS A 417 29.26 32.54 -24.80
N LEU A 418 29.03 32.91 -23.54
CA LEU A 418 29.43 34.21 -23.00
C LEU A 418 30.95 34.35 -22.97
N SER A 419 31.68 33.27 -22.67
CA SER A 419 33.14 33.22 -22.74
C SER A 419 33.65 33.31 -24.20
N ASP A 420 33.06 32.57 -25.14
CA ASP A 420 33.42 32.64 -26.56
C ASP A 420 33.06 33.99 -27.18
N ASP A 421 31.92 34.59 -26.82
CA ASP A 421 31.47 35.89 -27.32
C ASP A 421 32.21 37.06 -26.65
N LEU A 422 32.65 36.92 -25.38
CA LEU A 422 33.63 37.82 -24.77
C LEU A 422 34.98 37.72 -25.50
N ARG A 423 35.50 36.51 -25.72
CA ARG A 423 36.77 36.32 -26.45
C ARG A 423 36.67 36.81 -27.90
N ARG A 424 35.52 36.64 -28.56
CA ARG A 424 35.23 37.23 -29.89
C ARG A 424 35.11 38.75 -29.80
N SER A 425 34.55 39.31 -28.74
CA SER A 425 34.47 40.76 -28.57
C SER A 425 35.86 41.35 -28.33
N GLU A 426 36.70 40.77 -27.48
CA GLU A 426 38.11 41.13 -27.32
C GLU A 426 38.88 41.06 -28.65
N GLN A 427 38.78 39.95 -29.37
CA GLN A 427 39.44 39.76 -30.67
C GLN A 427 38.90 40.75 -31.71
N LYS A 428 37.60 41.07 -31.69
CA LYS A 428 36.98 42.07 -32.55
C LYS A 428 37.40 43.49 -32.17
N TYR A 429 37.49 43.84 -30.89
CA TYR A 429 37.94 45.15 -30.42
C TYR A 429 39.42 45.36 -30.75
N ARG A 430 40.29 44.37 -30.48
CA ARG A 430 41.70 44.37 -30.91
C ARG A 430 41.79 44.51 -32.42
N SER A 431 41.11 43.66 -33.19
CA SER A 431 41.12 43.73 -34.66
C SER A 431 40.54 45.03 -35.22
N LEU A 432 39.58 45.68 -34.55
CA LEU A 432 39.08 46.99 -34.94
C LEU A 432 40.13 48.06 -34.66
N ILE A 433 40.68 48.13 -33.44
CA ILE A 433 41.74 49.07 -33.06
C ILE A 433 42.97 48.92 -33.98
N ASP A 434 43.31 47.69 -34.36
CA ASP A 434 44.43 47.36 -35.25
C ASP A 434 44.17 47.67 -36.75
N THR A 435 42.91 47.81 -37.16
CA THR A 435 42.50 48.12 -38.55
C THR A 435 42.01 49.55 -38.77
N VAL A 436 41.64 50.28 -37.72
CA VAL A 436 41.34 51.72 -37.78
C VAL A 436 42.54 52.49 -38.32
N GLN A 437 42.27 53.43 -39.24
CA GLN A 437 43.28 54.26 -39.91
C GLN A 437 43.63 55.53 -39.11
N ASP A 438 42.72 55.98 -38.25
CA ASP A 438 42.95 57.05 -37.28
C ASP A 438 43.90 56.57 -36.17
N ILE A 439 44.72 57.47 -35.61
CA ILE A 439 45.59 57.14 -34.47
C ILE A 439 44.74 57.13 -33.20
N ILE A 440 44.61 55.98 -32.56
CA ILE A 440 44.01 55.85 -31.22
C ILE A 440 45.14 55.80 -30.20
N PHE A 441 45.04 56.63 -29.16
CA PHE A 441 46.03 56.75 -28.10
C PHE A 441 45.39 56.93 -26.72
N THR A 442 46.10 56.50 -25.66
CA THR A 442 45.77 56.88 -24.27
C THR A 442 46.98 57.49 -23.58
N LEU A 443 46.73 58.43 -22.66
CA LEU A 443 47.72 59.16 -21.87
C LEU A 443 47.49 58.95 -20.38
N SER A 444 48.57 58.83 -19.60
CA SER A 444 48.51 58.91 -18.13
C SER A 444 48.10 60.30 -17.65
N LEU A 445 47.80 60.45 -16.37
CA LEU A 445 47.56 61.74 -15.73
C LEU A 445 48.75 62.73 -15.87
N ASP A 446 49.97 62.21 -16.07
CA ASP A 446 51.20 62.98 -16.32
C ASP A 446 51.42 63.33 -17.82
N GLY A 447 50.54 62.85 -18.71
CA GLY A 447 50.64 63.08 -20.16
C GLY A 447 51.55 62.09 -20.90
N ASN A 448 51.89 60.94 -20.31
CA ASN A 448 52.72 59.91 -20.96
C ASN A 448 51.87 58.89 -21.72
N PHE A 449 52.27 58.47 -22.92
CA PHE A 449 51.51 57.46 -23.69
C PHE A 449 51.43 56.11 -22.97
N ILE A 450 50.21 55.66 -22.65
CA ILE A 450 49.92 54.34 -22.08
C ILE A 450 49.67 53.31 -23.20
N SER A 451 48.91 53.69 -24.23
CA SER A 451 48.62 52.84 -25.39
C SER A 451 48.60 53.61 -26.71
N LEU A 452 48.89 52.90 -27.80
CA LEU A 452 48.97 53.38 -29.17
C LEU A 452 48.57 52.25 -30.13
N ASN A 453 47.71 52.53 -31.12
CA ASN A 453 47.32 51.55 -32.15
C ASN A 453 48.31 51.51 -33.35
N PRO A 454 48.23 50.52 -34.26
CA PRO A 454 49.13 50.40 -35.42
C PRO A 454 49.06 51.54 -36.44
N ALA A 455 48.04 52.39 -36.39
CA ALA A 455 48.00 53.61 -37.19
C ALA A 455 49.13 54.57 -36.78
N PHE A 456 49.52 54.60 -35.50
CA PHE A 456 50.69 55.37 -35.05
C PHE A 456 51.96 54.97 -35.83
N ASP A 457 52.23 53.66 -35.95
CA ASP A 457 53.42 53.14 -36.66
C ASP A 457 53.47 53.59 -38.13
N LYS A 458 52.31 53.55 -38.80
CA LYS A 458 52.16 53.85 -40.23
C LYS A 458 52.16 55.35 -40.53
N THR A 459 51.52 56.14 -39.66
CA THR A 459 51.24 57.56 -39.90
C THR A 459 52.33 58.47 -39.32
N THR A 460 53.02 58.04 -38.24
CA THR A 460 54.13 58.82 -37.65
C THR A 460 55.53 58.30 -38.02
N GLU A 461 55.63 57.15 -38.69
CA GLU A 461 56.90 56.45 -39.00
C GLU A 461 57.69 55.97 -37.75
N TRP A 462 57.23 56.29 -36.53
CA TRP A 462 57.81 55.81 -35.28
C TRP A 462 57.13 54.51 -34.83
N ARG A 463 57.91 53.51 -34.39
CA ARG A 463 57.31 52.36 -33.70
C ARG A 463 56.69 52.82 -32.38
N ARG A 464 55.46 52.41 -32.12
CA ARG A 464 54.76 52.65 -30.85
C ARG A 464 55.57 52.21 -29.62
N ASP A 465 56.31 51.11 -29.72
CA ASP A 465 57.17 50.58 -28.65
C ASP A 465 58.30 51.54 -28.26
N GLU A 466 58.71 52.42 -29.18
CA GLU A 466 59.69 53.49 -28.92
C GLU A 466 59.04 54.70 -28.22
N TRP A 467 57.71 54.75 -28.07
CA TRP A 467 56.94 55.91 -27.58
C TRP A 467 56.03 55.66 -26.38
N LEU A 468 55.70 54.40 -26.06
CA LEU A 468 55.05 54.08 -24.78
C LEU A 468 55.91 54.61 -23.62
N GLY A 469 55.26 55.25 -22.64
CA GLY A 469 55.90 55.91 -21.51
C GLY A 469 56.53 57.28 -21.80
N LYS A 470 56.54 57.78 -23.04
CA LYS A 470 57.00 59.15 -23.36
C LYS A 470 55.87 60.17 -23.27
N PRO A 471 56.16 61.44 -22.91
CA PRO A 471 55.17 62.51 -22.87
C PRO A 471 54.76 62.96 -24.27
N PHE A 472 53.46 63.21 -24.48
CA PHE A 472 52.94 63.63 -25.79
C PHE A 472 53.56 64.94 -26.31
N THR A 473 54.05 65.80 -25.42
CA THR A 473 54.69 67.08 -25.76
C THR A 473 55.99 66.92 -26.57
N GLN A 474 56.57 65.72 -26.68
CA GLN A 474 57.74 65.46 -27.54
C GLN A 474 57.40 65.14 -29.01
N ILE A 475 56.12 64.88 -29.33
CA ILE A 475 55.66 64.63 -30.71
C ILE A 475 54.85 65.79 -31.28
N VAL A 476 54.23 66.63 -30.46
CA VAL A 476 53.51 67.85 -30.92
C VAL A 476 54.49 68.92 -31.43
N HIS A 477 54.08 69.72 -32.42
CA HIS A 477 54.85 70.86 -32.91
C HIS A 477 55.11 71.91 -31.81
N PRO A 478 56.28 72.57 -31.75
CA PRO A 478 56.59 73.55 -30.71
C PRO A 478 55.53 74.64 -30.50
N ASP A 479 55.05 75.30 -31.58
CA ASP A 479 53.98 76.31 -31.50
C ASP A 479 52.67 75.74 -30.91
N ASP A 480 52.35 74.49 -31.26
CA ASP A 480 51.09 73.84 -30.90
C ASP A 480 51.14 73.24 -29.48
N SER A 481 52.34 73.09 -28.90
CA SER A 481 52.56 72.43 -27.62
C SER A 481 51.89 73.14 -26.44
N LEU A 482 51.82 74.48 -26.46
CA LEU A 482 51.07 75.25 -25.45
C LEU A 482 49.55 75.01 -25.57
N ASN A 483 49.03 74.85 -26.79
CA ASN A 483 47.62 74.54 -27.02
C ASN A 483 47.31 73.10 -26.57
N ALA A 484 48.14 72.13 -26.97
CA ALA A 484 47.99 70.73 -26.58
C ALA A 484 48.08 70.51 -25.06
N LEU A 485 48.99 71.22 -24.37
CA LEU A 485 49.04 71.23 -22.90
C LEU A 485 47.76 71.80 -22.27
N LYS A 486 47.22 72.90 -22.82
CA LYS A 486 45.95 73.48 -22.34
C LYS A 486 44.77 72.53 -22.56
N LEU A 487 44.68 71.89 -23.72
CA LEU A 487 43.63 70.91 -24.03
C LEU A 487 43.70 69.71 -23.08
N PHE A 488 44.90 69.18 -22.82
CA PHE A 488 45.11 68.12 -21.83
C PHE A 488 44.77 68.57 -20.40
N GLN A 489 45.07 69.82 -20.02
CA GLN A 489 44.69 70.37 -18.71
C GLN A 489 43.17 70.47 -18.52
N LEU A 490 42.41 70.81 -19.58
CA LEU A 490 40.93 70.79 -19.54
C LEU A 490 40.41 69.35 -19.34
N VAL A 491 41.02 68.36 -19.99
CA VAL A 491 40.70 66.94 -19.78
C VAL A 491 40.98 66.52 -18.32
N LEU A 492 42.10 66.96 -17.73
CA LEU A 492 42.39 66.73 -16.30
C LEU A 492 41.42 67.45 -15.35
N GLN A 493 40.69 68.46 -15.82
CA GLN A 493 39.60 69.12 -15.09
C GLN A 493 38.23 68.45 -15.33
N ASN A 494 38.23 67.29 -16.02
CA ASN A 494 37.05 66.52 -16.41
C ASN A 494 36.13 67.22 -17.42
N GLU A 495 36.68 68.19 -18.17
CA GLU A 495 36.01 68.79 -19.32
C GLU A 495 36.35 68.00 -20.60
N THR A 496 35.46 68.03 -21.59
CA THR A 496 35.78 67.55 -22.94
C THR A 496 36.08 68.78 -23.81
N PRO A 497 37.36 69.03 -24.16
CA PRO A 497 37.70 70.13 -25.06
C PRO A 497 37.12 69.89 -26.47
N PRO A 498 36.92 70.95 -27.27
CA PRO A 498 36.54 70.80 -28.66
C PRO A 498 37.63 70.08 -29.47
N PRO A 499 37.28 69.49 -30.64
CA PRO A 499 38.25 68.94 -31.57
C PRO A 499 39.32 69.99 -31.90
N ALA A 500 40.59 69.60 -31.87
CA ALA A 500 41.70 70.51 -32.12
C ALA A 500 42.56 70.01 -33.28
N GLU A 501 42.74 70.83 -34.31
CA GLU A 501 43.78 70.60 -35.30
C GLU A 501 45.15 70.86 -34.64
N LEU A 502 46.01 69.83 -34.62
CA LEU A 502 47.37 69.90 -34.09
C LEU A 502 48.33 69.27 -35.10
N ARG A 503 49.56 69.77 -35.16
CA ARG A 503 50.64 69.20 -35.97
C ARG A 503 51.48 68.25 -35.12
N ILE A 504 51.66 67.00 -35.58
CA ILE A 504 52.54 66.01 -34.93
C ILE A 504 53.70 65.60 -35.83
N ARG A 505 54.85 65.30 -35.21
CA ARG A 505 56.14 65.05 -35.84
C ARG A 505 56.34 63.58 -36.22
N GLN A 506 56.69 63.35 -37.48
CA GLN A 506 57.04 62.03 -38.02
C GLN A 506 58.51 61.69 -37.75
N LYS A 507 58.95 60.46 -38.02
CA LYS A 507 60.35 60.03 -37.81
C LYS A 507 61.31 60.65 -38.82
N SER A 508 60.80 61.11 -39.96
CA SER A 508 61.47 61.99 -40.93
C SER A 508 61.55 63.47 -40.52
N ASP A 509 61.17 63.84 -39.30
CA ASP A 509 61.06 65.23 -38.78
C ASP A 509 60.08 66.13 -39.56
N GLN A 510 59.25 65.55 -40.44
CA GLN A 510 58.10 66.25 -41.05
C GLN A 510 56.92 66.35 -40.07
N TYR A 511 55.96 67.23 -40.39
CA TYR A 511 54.76 67.47 -39.58
C TYR A 511 53.48 67.23 -40.38
N ILE A 512 52.55 66.52 -39.76
CA ILE A 512 51.22 66.22 -40.30
C ILE A 512 50.12 66.78 -39.40
N THR A 513 49.06 67.33 -40.00
CA THR A 513 47.87 67.79 -39.28
C THR A 513 46.91 66.64 -39.09
N GLY A 514 46.43 66.45 -37.86
CA GLY A 514 45.26 65.63 -37.55
C GLY A 514 44.22 66.45 -36.78
N GLU A 515 42.96 66.03 -36.83
CA GLU A 515 41.92 66.46 -35.91
C GLU A 515 42.00 65.59 -34.65
N PHE A 516 42.47 66.17 -33.54
CA PHE A 516 42.61 65.49 -32.27
C PHE A 516 41.36 65.71 -31.43
N ASN A 517 40.64 64.62 -31.19
CA ASN A 517 39.55 64.54 -30.23
C ASN A 517 40.09 63.84 -28.98
N ILE A 518 39.97 64.45 -27.81
CA ILE A 518 40.51 63.91 -26.55
C ILE A 518 39.47 64.06 -25.42
N VAL A 519 39.29 63.00 -24.62
CA VAL A 519 38.26 62.88 -23.58
C VAL A 519 38.85 62.35 -22.27
N PRO A 520 38.27 62.69 -21.10
CA PRO A 520 38.70 62.13 -19.82
C PRO A 520 38.39 60.63 -19.76
N GLN A 521 39.40 59.81 -19.45
CA GLN A 521 39.23 58.39 -19.22
C GLN A 521 38.90 58.18 -17.73
N ILE A 522 37.62 57.90 -17.44
CA ILE A 522 37.09 57.70 -16.10
C ILE A 522 36.79 56.21 -15.91
N GLN A 523 37.35 55.59 -14.87
CA GLN A 523 37.00 54.23 -14.45
C GLN A 523 36.53 54.27 -12.99
N ASN A 524 35.40 53.64 -12.68
CA ASN A 524 34.81 53.59 -11.34
C ASN A 524 34.67 54.98 -10.66
N GLY A 525 34.31 56.00 -11.44
CA GLY A 525 34.16 57.39 -10.96
C GLY A 525 35.47 58.16 -10.74
N LYS A 526 36.63 57.54 -10.95
CA LYS A 526 37.95 58.17 -10.84
C LYS A 526 38.58 58.35 -12.22
N MET A 527 39.14 59.52 -12.48
CA MET A 527 39.95 59.74 -13.69
C MET A 527 41.28 58.96 -13.59
N ILE A 528 41.59 58.18 -14.62
CA ILE A 528 42.82 57.39 -14.74
C ILE A 528 43.76 57.91 -15.82
N GLY A 529 43.26 58.71 -16.77
CA GLY A 529 44.03 59.27 -17.86
C GLY A 529 43.17 60.05 -18.85
N ALA A 530 43.68 60.20 -20.07
CA ALA A 530 42.94 60.76 -21.20
C ALA A 530 42.99 59.80 -22.39
N MET A 531 41.86 59.56 -23.04
CA MET A 531 41.78 58.80 -24.29
C MET A 531 41.62 59.77 -25.46
N GLY A 532 42.32 59.53 -26.57
CA GLY A 532 42.26 60.37 -27.75
C GLY A 532 42.24 59.60 -29.06
N ILE A 533 41.65 60.25 -30.07
CA ILE A 533 41.66 59.82 -31.47
C ILE A 533 42.15 61.00 -32.30
N ALA A 534 43.24 60.80 -33.05
CA ALA A 534 43.70 61.73 -34.08
C ALA A 534 43.25 61.23 -35.46
N ARG A 535 42.27 61.91 -36.05
CA ARG A 535 41.77 61.60 -37.39
C ARG A 535 42.52 62.39 -38.45
N ILE A 536 42.78 61.75 -39.58
CA ILE A 536 43.15 62.41 -40.84
C ILE A 536 41.86 62.50 -41.69
N VAL A 537 41.28 63.69 -41.85
CA VAL A 537 39.82 63.86 -42.04
C VAL A 537 39.32 63.79 -43.49
N ALA A 538 38.23 63.05 -43.70
CA ALA A 538 37.22 63.23 -44.75
C ALA A 538 35.82 62.80 -44.22
N HIS A 539 34.69 63.30 -44.76
CA HIS A 539 33.40 63.37 -44.05
C HIS A 539 32.31 62.27 -44.37
N PRO A 540 31.36 61.92 -43.44
CA PRO A 540 30.30 60.87 -43.53
C PRO A 540 28.84 61.43 -43.75
N ARG A 541 27.62 60.85 -43.52
CA ARG A 541 26.97 59.63 -42.88
C ARG A 541 25.46 59.57 -43.38
N GLN A 542 24.40 58.81 -42.98
CA GLN A 542 23.99 57.69 -42.06
C GLN A 542 22.61 57.08 -42.55
N GLU A 543 21.97 56.08 -41.87
CA GLU A 543 20.62 55.49 -42.16
C GLU A 543 19.84 55.06 -40.86
N GLU A 544 18.58 54.54 -40.91
CA GLU A 544 17.62 54.52 -39.76
C GLU A 544 16.51 53.39 -39.66
N ALA A 545 16.01 53.13 -38.43
CA ALA A 545 14.63 52.73 -37.98
C ALA A 545 14.02 51.28 -38.11
N GLY A 546 13.10 50.93 -37.18
CA GLY A 546 12.10 49.82 -37.32
C GLY A 546 11.35 49.31 -36.04
N HIS A 547 10.01 49.14 -36.08
CA HIS A 547 9.15 48.47 -35.05
C HIS A 547 7.81 47.96 -35.65
N LYS A 548 7.38 46.68 -35.43
CA LYS A 548 6.01 46.21 -35.81
C LYS A 548 5.50 44.80 -35.36
N LEU A 549 6.05 44.12 -34.35
CA LEU A 549 6.02 42.63 -34.33
C LEU A 549 4.98 41.89 -33.45
N ASP A 550 4.49 42.44 -32.33
CA ASP A 550 4.09 41.57 -31.21
C ASP A 550 2.67 40.98 -31.17
N GLU A 551 1.66 41.65 -31.74
CA GLU A 551 0.24 41.24 -31.60
C GLU A 551 -0.06 39.79 -32.07
N LYS A 552 0.66 39.32 -33.11
CA LYS A 552 0.48 37.99 -33.70
C LYS A 552 0.99 36.83 -32.84
N ARG A 553 1.65 37.09 -31.71
CA ARG A 553 2.17 36.05 -30.80
C ARG A 553 1.09 35.52 -29.83
N TYR A 554 0.18 36.38 -29.37
CA TYR A 554 -0.75 36.05 -28.29
C TYR A 554 -1.86 35.07 -28.71
N VAL A 555 -2.51 35.29 -29.85
CA VAL A 555 -3.61 34.41 -30.31
C VAL A 555 -3.11 32.98 -30.55
N LYS A 556 -1.93 32.83 -31.17
CA LYS A 556 -1.32 31.51 -31.42
C LYS A 556 -1.01 30.72 -30.15
N PHE A 557 -0.74 31.40 -29.02
CA PHE A 557 -0.52 30.74 -27.74
C PHE A 557 -1.82 30.11 -27.23
N LEU A 558 -2.92 30.86 -27.21
CA LEU A 558 -4.24 30.38 -26.76
C LEU A 558 -4.78 29.22 -27.63
N GLU A 559 -4.56 29.27 -28.94
CA GLU A 559 -4.95 28.20 -29.88
C GLU A 559 -4.16 26.89 -29.69
N SER A 560 -2.95 26.95 -29.08
CA SER A 560 -2.05 25.80 -28.91
C SER A 560 -2.07 25.13 -27.54
N SER A 561 -2.89 25.62 -26.60
CA SER A 561 -3.01 25.04 -25.26
C SER A 561 -3.72 23.68 -25.27
N SER A 562 -3.25 22.76 -24.43
CA SER A 562 -3.85 21.44 -24.14
C SER A 562 -5.10 21.51 -23.26
N ASP A 563 -5.17 22.50 -22.37
CA ASP A 563 -6.26 22.65 -21.42
C ASP A 563 -7.47 23.29 -22.13
N ALA A 564 -8.68 22.97 -21.68
CA ALA A 564 -9.89 23.56 -22.25
C ALA A 564 -10.03 25.04 -21.82
N ILE A 565 -9.81 25.95 -22.77
CA ILE A 565 -9.86 27.40 -22.57
C ILE A 565 -11.08 28.01 -23.27
N LEU A 566 -11.82 28.84 -22.54
CA LEU A 566 -12.83 29.75 -23.06
C LEU A 566 -12.48 31.19 -22.68
N LEU A 567 -12.79 32.17 -23.55
CA LEU A 567 -12.86 33.58 -23.15
C LEU A 567 -14.31 34.05 -23.14
N TYR A 568 -14.71 34.71 -22.05
CA TYR A 568 -16.02 35.32 -21.84
C TYR A 568 -15.89 36.85 -21.76
N GLN A 569 -16.61 37.56 -22.61
CA GLN A 569 -16.57 39.02 -22.73
C GLN A 569 -17.94 39.56 -23.17
N ASP A 570 -18.32 40.75 -22.69
CA ASP A 570 -19.57 41.44 -23.04
C ASP A 570 -20.84 40.55 -22.99
N GLY A 571 -20.88 39.60 -22.05
CA GLY A 571 -22.01 38.70 -21.79
C GLY A 571 -22.01 37.38 -22.57
N LYS A 572 -20.97 37.08 -23.36
CA LYS A 572 -20.92 35.92 -24.27
C LYS A 572 -19.54 35.26 -24.32
N LEU A 573 -19.48 34.03 -24.82
CA LEU A 573 -18.22 33.39 -25.21
C LEU A 573 -17.68 34.01 -26.51
N VAL A 574 -16.45 34.54 -26.47
CA VAL A 574 -15.78 35.22 -27.61
C VAL A 574 -14.57 34.45 -28.15
N PHE A 575 -14.07 33.45 -27.42
CA PHE A 575 -13.06 32.49 -27.87
C PHE A 575 -13.29 31.13 -27.21
N ALA A 576 -12.93 30.07 -27.92
CA ALA A 576 -12.84 28.70 -27.41
C ALA A 576 -11.70 28.00 -28.17
N ASN A 577 -10.91 27.16 -27.50
CA ASN A 577 -9.90 26.31 -28.16
C ASN A 577 -10.46 24.89 -28.44
N ALA A 578 -9.67 24.05 -29.14
CA ALA A 578 -10.10 22.71 -29.53
C ALA A 578 -10.40 21.77 -28.33
N PRO A 579 -9.60 21.73 -27.25
CA PRO A 579 -9.95 20.98 -26.04
C PRO A 579 -11.26 21.44 -25.39
N ALA A 580 -11.57 22.74 -25.37
CA ALA A 580 -12.85 23.24 -24.87
C ALA A 580 -14.05 22.84 -25.74
N ALA A 581 -13.86 22.74 -27.06
CA ALA A 581 -14.88 22.16 -27.95
C ALA A 581 -15.12 20.68 -27.62
N ALA A 582 -14.07 19.88 -27.49
CA ALA A 582 -14.17 18.45 -27.18
C ALA A 582 -14.86 18.18 -25.83
N LEU A 583 -14.47 18.91 -24.76
CA LEU A 583 -15.06 18.74 -23.42
C LEU A 583 -16.55 19.08 -23.37
N LEU A 584 -17.00 20.04 -24.18
CA LEU A 584 -18.41 20.49 -24.25
C LEU A 584 -19.22 19.78 -25.36
N GLY A 585 -18.69 18.73 -25.98
CA GLY A 585 -19.39 17.96 -27.01
C GLY A 585 -19.65 18.75 -28.32
N ALA A 586 -18.78 19.71 -28.65
CA ALA A 586 -18.85 20.52 -29.87
C ALA A 586 -17.90 19.96 -30.95
N GLU A 587 -18.39 19.86 -32.19
CA GLU A 587 -17.59 19.40 -33.35
C GLU A 587 -16.52 20.44 -33.75
N ALA A 588 -16.75 21.71 -33.45
CA ALA A 588 -15.83 22.81 -33.74
C ALA A 588 -15.97 23.94 -32.71
N PRO A 589 -14.88 24.62 -32.29
CA PRO A 589 -14.95 25.71 -31.30
C PRO A 589 -15.90 26.86 -31.69
N GLN A 590 -16.11 27.08 -32.99
CA GLN A 590 -17.03 28.07 -33.53
C GLN A 590 -18.50 27.82 -33.10
N GLN A 591 -18.88 26.59 -32.77
CA GLN A 591 -20.21 26.25 -32.25
C GLN A 591 -20.45 26.74 -30.80
N LEU A 592 -19.39 27.05 -30.06
CA LEU A 592 -19.46 27.60 -28.69
C LEU A 592 -19.53 29.13 -28.66
N LEU A 593 -19.05 29.81 -29.71
CA LEU A 593 -19.00 31.26 -29.77
C LEU A 593 -20.40 31.89 -29.76
N ASN A 594 -20.51 33.07 -29.16
CA ASN A 594 -21.75 33.83 -28.96
C ASN A 594 -22.81 33.20 -28.04
N LYS A 595 -22.61 31.99 -27.51
CA LYS A 595 -23.45 31.42 -26.43
C LYS A 595 -23.31 32.23 -25.13
N SER A 596 -24.33 32.15 -24.28
CA SER A 596 -24.25 32.57 -22.88
C SER A 596 -23.45 31.55 -22.07
N LEU A 597 -22.75 32.00 -21.03
CA LEU A 597 -22.09 31.10 -20.07
C LEU A 597 -23.09 30.15 -19.39
N LEU A 598 -24.35 30.58 -19.24
CA LEU A 598 -25.41 29.77 -18.64
C LEU A 598 -25.95 28.66 -19.56
N ASP A 599 -25.64 28.71 -20.86
CA ASP A 599 -26.04 27.68 -21.83
C ASP A 599 -25.15 26.42 -21.74
N ILE A 600 -24.00 26.52 -21.06
CA ILE A 600 -22.99 25.45 -20.93
C ILE A 600 -22.68 25.06 -19.47
N VAL A 601 -23.41 25.62 -18.50
CA VAL A 601 -23.32 25.27 -17.08
C VAL A 601 -24.63 24.63 -16.64
N HIS A 602 -24.59 23.57 -15.84
CA HIS A 602 -25.78 22.89 -15.34
C HIS A 602 -26.62 23.83 -14.44
N PRO A 603 -27.97 23.79 -14.50
CA PRO A 603 -28.83 24.74 -13.77
C PRO A 603 -28.51 24.93 -12.29
N ASP A 604 -28.19 23.86 -11.57
CA ASP A 604 -27.83 23.90 -10.14
C ASP A 604 -26.61 24.80 -9.86
N PHE A 605 -25.68 24.89 -10.81
CA PHE A 605 -24.42 25.63 -10.72
C PHE A 605 -24.54 27.06 -11.27
N HIS A 606 -25.67 27.44 -11.89
CA HIS A 606 -25.88 28.80 -12.45
C HIS A 606 -25.65 29.91 -11.43
N ASN A 607 -25.98 29.70 -10.17
CA ASN A 607 -25.79 30.71 -9.11
C ASN A 607 -24.32 30.85 -8.71
N LEU A 608 -23.54 29.75 -8.75
CA LEU A 608 -22.10 29.76 -8.52
C LEU A 608 -21.37 30.46 -9.67
N ALA A 609 -21.68 30.10 -10.92
CA ALA A 609 -21.12 30.73 -12.12
C ALA A 609 -21.41 32.25 -12.17
N LYS A 610 -22.66 32.68 -11.90
CA LYS A 610 -23.03 34.11 -11.79
C LYS A 610 -22.23 34.83 -10.70
N SER A 611 -22.06 34.20 -9.54
CA SER A 611 -21.27 34.76 -8.43
C SER A 611 -19.80 34.94 -8.83
N ARG A 612 -19.19 33.92 -9.45
CA ARG A 612 -17.81 33.94 -9.94
C ARG A 612 -17.61 35.05 -10.99
N VAL A 613 -18.50 35.19 -11.98
CA VAL A 613 -18.49 36.30 -12.96
C VAL A 613 -18.55 37.68 -12.29
N VAL A 614 -19.51 37.89 -11.38
CA VAL A 614 -19.71 39.20 -10.73
C VAL A 614 -18.51 39.56 -9.84
N LYS A 615 -17.88 38.58 -9.20
CA LYS A 615 -16.69 38.79 -8.37
C LYS A 615 -15.47 39.16 -9.23
N LEU A 616 -15.19 38.39 -10.28
CA LEU A 616 -14.09 38.65 -11.22
C LEU A 616 -14.16 40.05 -11.84
N LEU A 617 -15.33 40.46 -12.33
CA LEU A 617 -15.53 41.77 -12.99
C LEU A 617 -15.51 42.98 -12.04
N LYS A 618 -15.58 42.77 -10.72
CA LYS A 618 -15.58 43.85 -9.71
C LYS A 618 -14.27 43.95 -8.93
N GLU A 619 -13.69 42.81 -8.59
CA GLU A 619 -12.55 42.72 -7.67
C GLU A 619 -11.22 42.50 -8.43
N ASN A 620 -11.26 42.01 -9.67
CA ASN A 620 -10.08 41.71 -10.49
C ASN A 620 -9.08 40.77 -9.77
N VAL A 621 -9.61 39.76 -9.07
CA VAL A 621 -8.86 38.71 -8.37
C VAL A 621 -9.18 37.36 -9.00
N GLU A 622 -8.15 36.54 -9.23
CA GLU A 622 -8.26 35.16 -9.72
C GLU A 622 -9.08 34.31 -8.73
N LEU A 623 -9.93 33.41 -9.23
CA LEU A 623 -10.76 32.55 -8.39
C LEU A 623 -10.28 31.10 -8.45
N PRO A 624 -10.12 30.42 -7.29
CA PRO A 624 -9.60 29.06 -7.23
C PRO A 624 -10.50 28.07 -7.95
N GLU A 625 -9.90 26.93 -8.31
CA GLU A 625 -10.57 25.79 -8.95
C GLU A 625 -11.81 25.39 -8.13
N ALA A 626 -12.94 25.19 -8.79
CA ALA A 626 -14.17 24.71 -8.17
C ALA A 626 -14.80 23.63 -9.05
N PRO A 627 -15.29 22.51 -8.49
CA PRO A 627 -16.05 21.53 -9.27
C PRO A 627 -17.38 22.15 -9.69
N GLU A 628 -17.59 22.29 -11.00
CA GLU A 628 -18.85 22.70 -11.60
C GLU A 628 -19.32 21.62 -12.59
N LYS A 629 -20.63 21.36 -12.64
CA LYS A 629 -21.20 20.52 -13.69
C LYS A 629 -21.49 21.37 -14.92
N LEU A 630 -20.92 20.98 -16.05
CA LEU A 630 -21.08 21.62 -17.34
C LEU A 630 -22.08 20.84 -18.19
N LEU A 631 -22.80 21.56 -19.05
CA LEU A 631 -23.78 21.00 -19.99
C LEU A 631 -23.17 20.98 -21.39
N GLN A 632 -23.08 19.79 -21.99
CA GLN A 632 -22.61 19.59 -23.35
C GLN A 632 -23.68 19.97 -24.38
N ILE A 633 -23.28 20.22 -25.64
CA ILE A 633 -24.20 20.63 -26.72
C ILE A 633 -25.26 19.55 -27.02
N ASN A 634 -24.97 18.27 -26.75
CA ASN A 634 -25.92 17.15 -26.89
C ASN A 634 -26.94 17.05 -25.72
N GLY A 635 -26.77 17.83 -24.65
CA GLY A 635 -27.58 17.79 -23.43
C GLY A 635 -27.08 16.87 -22.32
N GLU A 636 -25.93 16.21 -22.49
CA GLU A 636 -25.28 15.43 -21.44
C GLU A 636 -24.51 16.33 -20.45
N THR A 637 -24.25 15.81 -19.24
CA THR A 637 -23.62 16.57 -18.16
C THR A 637 -22.23 16.00 -17.84
N VAL A 638 -21.21 16.85 -17.83
CA VAL A 638 -19.83 16.49 -17.47
C VAL A 638 -19.39 17.23 -16.20
N SER A 639 -18.76 16.53 -15.26
CA SER A 639 -18.09 17.17 -14.11
C SER A 639 -16.73 17.72 -14.56
N ALA A 640 -16.45 18.98 -14.21
CA ALA A 640 -15.15 19.58 -14.44
C ALA A 640 -14.73 20.48 -13.27
N LEU A 641 -13.43 20.52 -12.97
CA LEU A 641 -12.82 21.59 -12.21
C LEU A 641 -12.75 22.83 -13.11
N VAL A 642 -13.30 23.94 -12.63
CA VAL A 642 -13.42 25.21 -13.36
C VAL A 642 -12.64 26.29 -12.63
N SER A 643 -11.66 26.88 -13.31
CA SER A 643 -10.82 27.97 -12.80
C SER A 643 -10.99 29.21 -13.67
N ALA A 644 -10.94 30.41 -13.09
CA ALA A 644 -11.30 31.63 -13.81
C ALA A 644 -10.52 32.87 -13.35
N PHE A 645 -10.00 33.63 -14.32
CA PHE A 645 -9.12 34.77 -14.10
C PHE A 645 -9.38 35.93 -15.09
N PRO A 646 -9.12 37.20 -14.69
CA PRO A 646 -9.34 38.36 -15.55
C PRO A 646 -8.18 38.54 -16.55
N VAL A 647 -8.51 38.85 -17.80
CA VAL A 647 -7.53 39.11 -18.88
C VAL A 647 -7.94 40.32 -19.72
N VAL A 648 -7.00 40.87 -20.52
CA VAL A 648 -7.30 41.93 -21.49
C VAL A 648 -7.27 41.33 -22.91
N TYR A 649 -8.42 41.33 -23.58
CA TYR A 649 -8.59 40.82 -24.95
C TYR A 649 -9.07 41.95 -25.86
N HIS A 650 -8.34 42.20 -26.97
CA HIS A 650 -8.51 43.36 -27.86
C HIS A 650 -8.72 44.69 -27.10
N HIS A 651 -7.83 44.99 -26.16
CA HIS A 651 -7.84 46.20 -25.31
C HIS A 651 -9.09 46.39 -24.43
N LYS A 652 -9.92 45.34 -24.24
CA LYS A 652 -11.06 45.30 -23.32
C LYS A 652 -10.86 44.24 -22.23
N PRO A 653 -11.46 44.39 -21.03
CA PRO A 653 -11.53 43.32 -20.04
C PRO A 653 -12.30 42.10 -20.56
N ALA A 654 -11.85 40.90 -20.19
CA ALA A 654 -12.53 39.61 -20.40
C ALA A 654 -12.23 38.69 -19.21
N ILE A 655 -12.98 37.60 -19.08
CA ILE A 655 -12.65 36.49 -18.17
C ILE A 655 -12.14 35.33 -19.02
N GLN A 656 -10.99 34.77 -18.66
CA GLN A 656 -10.55 33.48 -19.15
C GLN A 656 -11.00 32.39 -18.19
N TYR A 657 -11.62 31.34 -18.74
CA TYR A 657 -11.97 30.11 -18.04
C TYR A 657 -11.05 28.97 -18.47
N LEU A 658 -10.67 28.15 -17.50
CA LEU A 658 -9.91 26.91 -17.66
C LEU A 658 -10.78 25.76 -17.12
N LEU A 659 -10.93 24.68 -17.89
CA LEU A 659 -11.80 23.56 -17.56
C LEU A 659 -10.98 22.25 -17.59
N ARG A 660 -11.13 21.38 -16.57
CA ARG A 660 -10.45 20.08 -16.49
C ARG A 660 -11.43 18.98 -16.06
N PRO A 661 -11.51 17.83 -16.76
CA PRO A 661 -12.43 16.75 -16.38
C PRO A 661 -12.02 16.08 -15.06
N GLU A 662 -13.01 15.57 -14.33
CA GLU A 662 -12.83 14.83 -13.08
C GLU A 662 -12.86 13.32 -13.35
N THR A 663 -11.76 12.59 -13.08
CA THR A 663 -11.63 11.14 -13.30
C THR A 663 -10.98 10.46 -12.10
N VAL A 664 -11.54 9.32 -11.66
CA VAL A 664 -11.04 8.56 -10.48
C VAL A 664 -11.07 7.05 -10.75
N PRO A 665 -9.92 6.36 -10.57
CA PRO A 665 -9.86 4.95 -10.24
C PRO A 665 -9.27 4.74 -8.82
N ALA A 666 -9.83 3.80 -8.04
CA ALA A 666 -9.30 3.44 -6.73
C ALA A 666 -8.23 2.33 -6.84
N PRO A 667 -7.13 2.36 -6.07
CA PRO A 667 -6.14 1.29 -6.02
C PRO A 667 -6.59 0.10 -5.16
N GLU A 668 -6.00 -1.07 -5.43
CA GLU A 668 -6.13 -2.27 -4.58
C GLU A 668 -5.33 -2.12 -3.28
N ALA A 669 -5.64 -2.93 -2.26
CA ALA A 669 -5.05 -2.80 -0.93
C ALA A 669 -3.52 -3.09 -0.91
N PRO A 670 -2.74 -2.36 -0.09
CA PRO A 670 -1.29 -2.47 -0.02
C PRO A 670 -0.81 -3.72 0.73
N VAL A 671 0.41 -4.18 0.41
CA VAL A 671 1.14 -5.20 1.18
C VAL A 671 2.18 -4.49 2.06
N PRO A 672 2.07 -4.48 3.40
CA PRO A 672 2.93 -3.67 4.29
C PRO A 672 4.42 -3.89 4.04
N ASP A 673 4.88 -5.15 4.06
CA ASP A 673 6.28 -5.56 3.88
C ASP A 673 6.92 -4.97 2.62
N MET A 674 6.13 -4.78 1.55
CA MET A 674 6.61 -4.23 0.28
C MET A 674 6.90 -2.73 0.41
N PHE A 675 6.01 -1.98 1.08
CA PHE A 675 6.17 -0.55 1.28
C PHE A 675 7.28 -0.25 2.29
N GLU A 676 7.44 -1.06 3.34
CA GLU A 676 8.56 -0.93 4.29
C GLU A 676 9.91 -1.27 3.66
N SER A 677 9.98 -2.34 2.86
CA SER A 677 11.22 -2.72 2.15
C SER A 677 11.62 -1.68 1.10
N LEU A 678 10.64 -1.10 0.40
CA LEU A 678 10.89 0.01 -0.53
C LEU A 678 11.25 1.31 0.21
N PHE A 679 10.65 1.58 1.38
CA PHE A 679 11.00 2.72 2.23
C PHE A 679 12.45 2.64 2.67
N ALA A 680 12.87 1.52 3.28
CA ALA A 680 14.25 1.32 3.71
C ALA A 680 15.23 1.50 2.52
N GLY A 681 14.98 0.82 1.40
CA GLY A 681 15.84 0.90 0.21
C GLY A 681 15.93 2.29 -0.43
N LEU A 682 14.92 3.15 -0.29
CA LEU A 682 14.94 4.53 -0.80
C LEU A 682 15.49 5.53 0.20
N PHE A 683 15.14 5.39 1.48
CA PHE A 683 15.64 6.24 2.56
C PHE A 683 17.15 6.04 2.74
N ASP A 684 17.61 4.79 2.77
CA ASP A 684 19.02 4.44 2.99
C ASP A 684 19.94 4.72 1.79
N HIS A 685 19.37 4.86 0.59
CA HIS A 685 20.12 5.13 -0.65
C HIS A 685 19.87 6.54 -1.23
N ALA A 686 19.08 7.38 -0.55
CA ALA A 686 18.93 8.79 -0.92
C ALA A 686 20.28 9.51 -0.84
N PRO A 687 20.66 10.33 -1.85
CA PRO A 687 21.98 10.95 -1.92
C PRO A 687 22.16 12.13 -0.95
N ASP A 688 21.05 12.72 -0.48
CA ASP A 688 21.05 13.78 0.54
C ASP A 688 20.79 13.22 1.94
N ALA A 689 21.18 13.99 2.97
CA ALA A 689 20.92 13.66 4.36
C ALA A 689 19.43 13.85 4.69
N LEU A 690 18.74 12.75 5.00
CA LEU A 690 17.34 12.75 5.45
C LEU A 690 17.28 12.58 6.98
N LEU A 691 16.44 13.39 7.63
CA LEU A 691 16.14 13.26 9.06
C LEU A 691 14.64 13.48 9.31
N VAL A 692 14.02 12.59 10.08
CA VAL A 692 12.67 12.81 10.64
C VAL A 692 12.83 13.43 12.03
N ILE A 693 12.08 14.49 12.34
CA ILE A 693 12.05 15.15 13.65
C ILE A 693 10.61 15.30 14.16
N ASP A 694 10.42 15.24 15.48
CA ASP A 694 9.15 15.56 16.14
C ASP A 694 8.87 17.08 16.13
N SER A 695 7.66 17.46 16.55
CA SER A 695 7.24 18.87 16.72
C SER A 695 8.08 19.68 17.73
N THR A 696 8.96 19.04 18.52
CA THR A 696 9.93 19.69 19.42
C THR A 696 11.33 19.83 18.79
N GLY A 697 11.53 19.27 17.60
CA GLY A 697 12.81 19.21 16.90
C GLY A 697 13.76 18.12 17.41
N LYS A 698 13.25 17.08 18.09
CA LYS A 698 14.00 15.85 18.44
C LYS A 698 13.99 14.91 17.25
N ILE A 699 15.16 14.39 16.89
CA ILE A 699 15.36 13.43 15.81
C ILE A 699 14.70 12.10 16.19
N LEU A 700 13.84 11.61 15.31
CA LEU A 700 13.19 10.31 15.39
C LEU A 700 13.94 9.27 14.54
N GLU A 701 14.36 9.64 13.34
CA GLU A 701 15.03 8.74 12.38
C GLU A 701 16.03 9.50 11.49
N VAL A 702 17.11 8.85 11.03
CA VAL A 702 18.13 9.42 10.12
C VAL A 702 18.65 8.38 9.12
N ASN A 703 18.93 8.80 7.88
CA ASN A 703 19.51 7.91 6.88
C ASN A 703 21.07 7.84 6.94
N PRO A 704 21.71 6.87 6.25
CA PRO A 704 23.17 6.73 6.22
C PRO A 704 23.89 7.93 5.61
N ALA A 705 23.25 8.66 4.68
CA ALA A 705 23.80 9.90 4.15
C ALA A 705 23.87 11.01 5.23
N ALA A 706 22.88 11.09 6.12
CA ALA A 706 22.93 11.96 7.30
C ALA A 706 24.02 11.53 8.28
N ALA A 707 24.12 10.24 8.60
CA ALA A 707 25.17 9.70 9.45
C ALA A 707 26.58 10.07 8.93
N GLN A 708 26.82 9.90 7.62
CA GLN A 708 28.07 10.30 6.97
C GLN A 708 28.29 11.83 6.97
N LEU A 709 27.24 12.63 6.73
CA LEU A 709 27.33 14.09 6.69
C LEU A 709 27.70 14.70 8.05
N TYR A 710 27.15 14.15 9.14
CA TYR A 710 27.43 14.61 10.50
C TYR A 710 28.60 13.88 11.18
N GLY A 711 29.07 12.76 10.61
CA GLY A 711 30.13 11.93 11.17
C GLY A 711 29.77 11.35 12.54
N LEU A 712 28.53 10.85 12.65
CA LEU A 712 27.94 10.25 13.86
C LEU A 712 27.14 9.02 13.45
N ASP A 713 27.11 7.99 14.31
CA ASP A 713 26.25 6.84 14.06
C ASP A 713 24.77 7.18 14.32
N ARG A 714 23.86 6.44 13.67
CA ARG A 714 22.40 6.63 13.76
C ARG A 714 21.94 6.77 15.22
N ASP A 715 22.36 5.85 16.08
CA ASP A 715 21.92 5.78 17.48
C ASP A 715 22.53 6.89 18.36
N GLU A 716 23.57 7.59 17.89
CA GLU A 716 24.07 8.81 18.52
C GLU A 716 23.25 10.05 18.13
N MET A 717 22.62 10.04 16.94
CA MET A 717 21.79 11.12 16.42
C MET A 717 20.33 11.03 16.87
N VAL A 718 19.75 9.83 16.84
CA VAL A 718 18.36 9.58 17.25
C VAL A 718 18.14 9.96 18.71
N GLY A 719 17.00 10.59 18.99
CA GLY A 719 16.66 11.13 20.32
C GLY A 719 17.38 12.43 20.71
N LYS A 720 18.37 12.92 19.94
CA LYS A 720 18.95 14.27 20.14
C LYS A 720 18.08 15.33 19.45
N ARG A 721 18.23 16.61 19.80
CA ARG A 721 17.57 17.70 19.06
C ARG A 721 18.38 18.15 17.86
N TYR A 722 17.76 18.27 16.69
CA TYR A 722 18.40 18.70 15.44
C TYR A 722 19.14 20.05 15.60
N LEU A 723 18.56 21.01 16.32
CA LEU A 723 19.17 22.31 16.61
C LEU A 723 20.51 22.22 17.38
N GLN A 724 20.89 21.07 17.94
CA GLN A 724 22.24 20.86 18.48
C GLN A 724 23.31 20.81 17.38
N ARG A 725 22.96 20.38 16.16
CA ARG A 725 23.82 20.46 14.96
C ARG A 725 23.97 21.90 14.45
N VAL A 726 23.08 22.81 14.84
CA VAL A 726 23.14 24.23 14.43
C VAL A 726 24.02 25.02 15.43
N PRO A 727 24.97 25.87 14.97
CA PRO A 727 25.74 26.77 15.82
C PRO A 727 24.84 27.67 16.66
N HIS A 728 25.21 27.93 17.91
CA HIS A 728 24.34 28.63 18.87
C HIS A 728 23.73 29.95 18.38
N PRO A 729 24.45 30.84 17.63
CA PRO A 729 23.87 32.09 17.14
C PRO A 729 22.75 31.95 16.09
N LEU A 730 22.62 30.78 15.45
CA LEU A 730 21.69 30.56 14.34
C LEU A 730 20.44 29.74 14.72
N ARG A 731 20.42 29.15 15.93
CA ARG A 731 19.38 28.19 16.34
C ARG A 731 17.95 28.74 16.24
N ASP A 732 17.73 29.96 16.70
CA ASP A 732 16.40 30.57 16.73
C ASP A 732 15.89 30.90 15.32
N SER A 733 16.79 31.35 14.43
CA SER A 733 16.47 31.58 13.01
C SER A 733 16.18 30.26 12.28
N VAL A 734 16.94 29.19 12.53
CA VAL A 734 16.68 27.87 11.93
C VAL A 734 15.37 27.28 12.46
N ALA A 735 15.03 27.45 13.74
CA ALA A 735 13.75 27.02 14.29
C ALA A 735 12.56 27.75 13.62
N GLN A 736 12.68 29.06 13.39
CA GLN A 736 11.69 29.83 12.63
C GLN A 736 11.60 29.34 11.18
N ASN A 737 12.72 29.12 10.51
CA ASN A 737 12.74 28.63 9.13
C ASN A 737 12.12 27.23 8.99
N ILE A 738 12.38 26.30 9.92
CA ILE A 738 11.71 24.98 9.97
C ILE A 738 10.20 25.15 10.13
N THR A 739 9.75 26.09 10.97
CA THR A 739 8.31 26.39 11.14
C THR A 739 7.68 26.93 9.84
N LEU A 740 8.43 27.72 9.05
CA LEU A 740 7.98 28.23 7.75
C LEU A 740 7.97 27.16 6.66
N LEU A 741 9.00 26.30 6.61
CA LEU A 741 9.08 25.13 5.71
C LEU A 741 7.88 24.19 5.93
N THR A 742 7.64 23.81 7.19
CA THR A 742 6.55 22.91 7.60
C THR A 742 5.17 23.45 7.17
N ARG A 743 5.00 24.77 7.15
CA ARG A 743 3.77 25.46 6.72
C ARG A 743 3.72 25.78 5.22
N GLY A 744 4.66 25.29 4.41
CA GLY A 744 4.76 25.62 2.98
C GLY A 744 4.92 27.11 2.69
N SER A 745 5.43 27.88 3.64
CA SER A 745 5.58 29.35 3.53
C SER A 745 6.90 29.77 2.87
N ILE A 746 7.87 28.84 2.80
CA ILE A 746 9.10 28.90 2.01
C ILE A 746 9.42 27.47 1.52
N ASP A 747 10.02 27.31 0.34
CA ASP A 747 10.35 25.98 -0.20
C ASP A 747 11.64 25.39 0.40
N SER A 748 12.58 26.27 0.76
CA SER A 748 13.89 25.90 1.30
C SER A 748 14.51 27.06 2.08
N CYS A 749 15.48 26.78 2.95
CA CYS A 749 16.33 27.79 3.59
C CYS A 749 17.80 27.38 3.56
N GLU A 750 18.71 28.36 3.57
CA GLU A 750 20.12 28.10 3.83
C GLU A 750 20.44 28.24 5.32
N SER A 751 21.45 27.48 5.78
CA SER A 751 21.97 27.57 7.14
C SER A 751 23.44 27.17 7.19
N ILE A 752 24.03 27.21 8.39
CA ILE A 752 25.33 26.59 8.69
C ILE A 752 25.07 25.50 9.73
N ASN A 753 25.52 24.29 9.43
CA ASN A 753 25.46 23.14 10.34
C ASN A 753 26.87 22.74 10.82
N THR A 754 26.90 21.94 11.89
CA THR A 754 28.09 21.50 12.61
C THR A 754 28.19 19.98 12.52
N GLY A 755 29.25 19.50 11.87
CA GLY A 755 29.51 18.08 11.60
C GLY A 755 30.59 17.51 12.51
N PRO A 756 31.40 16.56 12.02
CA PRO A 756 32.41 15.91 12.84
C PRO A 756 33.48 16.91 13.29
N GLU A 757 34.07 16.62 14.47
CA GLU A 757 35.09 17.44 15.13
C GLU A 757 34.71 18.93 15.35
N GLY A 758 33.41 19.27 15.26
CA GLY A 758 32.92 20.64 15.39
C GLY A 758 33.08 21.50 14.13
N ARG A 759 33.45 20.91 12.98
CA ARG A 759 33.55 21.62 11.70
C ARG A 759 32.20 22.20 11.29
N GLN A 760 32.18 23.51 11.01
CA GLN A 760 31.02 24.18 10.43
C GLN A 760 31.04 24.11 8.88
N PHE A 761 29.88 23.96 8.27
CA PHE A 761 29.70 23.93 6.82
C PHE A 761 28.31 24.48 6.41
N PRO A 762 28.19 25.16 5.26
CA PRO A 762 26.92 25.67 4.77
C PRO A 762 26.05 24.53 4.23
N VAL A 763 24.75 24.56 4.56
CA VAL A 763 23.74 23.62 4.07
C VAL A 763 22.57 24.35 3.44
N LYS A 764 21.91 23.68 2.50
CA LYS A 764 20.53 24.00 2.11
C LYS A 764 19.60 22.95 2.74
N ILE A 765 18.48 23.42 3.29
CA ILE A 765 17.50 22.62 4.04
C ILE A 765 16.14 22.80 3.38
N TRP A 766 15.45 21.68 3.14
CA TRP A 766 14.04 21.61 2.77
C TRP A 766 13.30 20.89 3.89
N GLY A 767 12.00 21.15 4.05
CA GLY A 767 11.19 20.49 5.07
C GLY A 767 9.73 20.39 4.67
N ARG A 768 9.12 19.24 4.94
CA ARG A 768 7.68 18.99 4.73
C ARG A 768 7.12 18.32 5.99
N GLN A 769 5.88 18.65 6.35
CA GLN A 769 5.17 17.95 7.43
C GLN A 769 4.79 16.54 6.95
N ILE A 770 4.96 15.53 7.80
CA ILE A 770 4.62 14.13 7.53
C ILE A 770 3.91 13.50 8.74
N SER A 771 3.26 12.37 8.54
CA SER A 771 2.83 11.48 9.63
C SER A 771 3.87 10.37 9.80
N PHE A 772 4.26 10.07 11.04
CA PHE A 772 5.28 9.07 11.37
C PHE A 772 4.86 8.34 12.66
N PHE A 773 4.35 7.11 12.52
CA PHE A 773 3.73 6.32 13.60
C PHE A 773 2.68 7.12 14.39
N ASP A 774 1.64 7.55 13.67
CA ASP A 774 0.54 8.45 14.07
C ASP A 774 0.89 9.81 14.71
N GLU A 775 2.17 10.15 14.96
CA GLU A 775 2.58 11.50 15.38
C GLU A 775 2.79 12.47 14.21
N GLU A 776 2.48 13.76 14.43
CA GLU A 776 2.87 14.85 13.51
C GLU A 776 4.39 15.08 13.59
N ALA A 777 5.08 14.67 12.54
CA ALA A 777 6.52 14.84 12.37
C ALA A 777 6.84 15.79 11.20
N ILE A 778 8.11 16.17 11.12
CA ILE A 778 8.66 16.99 10.04
C ILE A 778 9.82 16.20 9.47
N MET A 779 9.85 15.96 8.16
CA MET A 779 11.06 15.41 7.54
C MET A 779 11.86 16.53 6.88
N LEU A 780 13.16 16.57 7.20
CA LEU A 780 14.14 17.49 6.65
C LEU A 780 15.03 16.78 5.65
N THR A 781 15.19 17.37 4.47
CA THR A 781 16.25 17.03 3.52
C THR A 781 17.36 18.07 3.65
N ILE A 782 18.62 17.64 3.74
CA ILE A 782 19.77 18.52 3.98
C ILE A 782 20.91 18.19 3.00
N ARG A 783 21.33 19.19 2.23
CA ARG A 783 22.40 19.09 1.22
C ARG A 783 23.58 19.99 1.58
N ASP A 784 24.80 19.45 1.57
CA ASP A 784 26.03 20.24 1.73
C ASP A 784 26.27 21.10 0.48
N ILE A 785 26.21 22.42 0.63
CA ILE A 785 26.43 23.38 -0.45
C ILE A 785 27.87 23.95 -0.46
N SER A 786 28.79 23.39 0.33
CA SER A 786 30.21 23.80 0.39
C SER A 786 30.89 23.84 -0.98
N ARG A 787 30.57 22.91 -1.87
CA ARG A 787 31.12 22.89 -3.26
C ARG A 787 30.50 23.98 -4.13
N ALA A 788 29.19 24.17 -4.04
CA ALA A 788 28.47 25.19 -4.80
C ALA A 788 28.92 26.60 -4.40
N LYS A 789 29.02 26.89 -3.09
CA LYS A 789 29.51 28.19 -2.60
C LYS A 789 30.96 28.45 -2.96
N LYS A 790 31.85 27.44 -2.93
CA LYS A 790 33.21 27.61 -3.45
C LYS A 790 33.26 27.88 -4.95
N ALA A 791 32.42 27.22 -5.75
CA ALA A 791 32.33 27.48 -7.18
C ALA A 791 31.79 28.90 -7.45
N GLN A 792 30.81 29.37 -6.66
CA GLN A 792 30.32 30.74 -6.72
C GLN A 792 31.39 31.75 -6.28
N GLU A 793 32.04 31.57 -5.13
CA GLU A 793 33.15 32.42 -4.66
C GLU A 793 34.31 32.46 -5.67
N GLU A 794 34.59 31.36 -6.36
CA GLU A 794 35.64 31.30 -7.38
C GLU A 794 35.18 31.91 -8.71
N GLN A 795 33.90 31.84 -9.07
CA GLN A 795 33.31 32.57 -10.20
C GLN A 795 33.24 34.08 -9.93
N GLU A 796 32.88 34.49 -8.72
CA GLU A 796 32.91 35.88 -8.25
C GLU A 796 34.35 36.40 -8.24
N ARG A 797 35.31 35.63 -7.69
CA ARG A 797 36.75 35.96 -7.78
C ARG A 797 37.27 35.98 -9.21
N GLN A 798 36.78 35.14 -10.12
CA GLN A 798 37.15 35.20 -11.53
C GLN A 798 36.54 36.42 -12.21
N SER A 799 35.32 36.83 -11.85
CA SER A 799 34.70 38.08 -12.28
C SER A 799 35.48 39.30 -11.75
N ASP A 800 35.87 39.30 -10.48
CA ASP A 800 36.72 40.32 -9.85
C ASP A 800 38.16 40.31 -10.38
N THR A 801 38.66 39.16 -10.82
CA THR A 801 39.98 39.04 -11.45
C THR A 801 39.93 39.45 -12.92
N VAL A 802 38.83 39.24 -13.64
CA VAL A 802 38.60 39.79 -14.98
C VAL A 802 38.44 41.30 -14.89
N SER A 803 37.57 41.80 -14.02
CA SER A 803 37.45 43.23 -13.68
C SER A 803 38.79 43.84 -13.21
N GLY A 804 39.56 43.09 -12.40
CA GLY A 804 40.89 43.47 -11.94
C GLY A 804 42.00 43.34 -13.00
N LEU A 805 41.79 42.58 -14.07
CA LEU A 805 42.66 42.49 -15.25
C LEU A 805 42.29 43.57 -16.27
N GLU A 806 41.00 43.89 -16.45
CA GLU A 806 40.55 45.10 -17.14
C GLU A 806 41.11 46.35 -16.45
N THR A 807 41.12 46.39 -15.11
CA THR A 807 41.77 47.43 -14.28
C THR A 807 43.31 47.28 -14.18
N ARG A 808 43.91 46.42 -15.03
CA ARG A 808 45.37 46.31 -15.26
C ARG A 808 45.77 46.34 -16.75
N LEU A 809 44.80 46.30 -17.66
CA LEU A 809 44.95 46.59 -19.09
C LEU A 809 44.54 48.02 -19.43
N ASN A 810 43.63 48.62 -18.64
CA ASN A 810 43.46 50.05 -18.48
C ASN A 810 44.58 50.65 -17.62
#